data_AF-A0A7Y3XKT8-F1
#
_entry.id   AF-A0A7Y3XKT8-F1
#
_cell.length_a   1.000
_cell.length_b   1.000
_cell.length_c   1.000
_cell.angle_alpha   90.00
_cell.angle_beta   90.00
_cell.angle_gamma   90.00
#
_symmetry.space_group_name_H-M   'P 1'
#
loop_
_entity.id
_entity.type
_entity.pdbx_description
1 polymer ?
#
loop_
_entity_poly.entity_id
_entity_poly.type
_entity_poly.pdbx_seq_one_letter_code
_entity_poly.pdbx_strand_id
1 'polypeptide(L)'
;MKFQFFHKVSWIFILALFLGLKTTNGQEIDQANLESLLFESINSYRTTQNLEPFTQNEILNAVAFDQSSYILKSGKLSHEQDNKKKAKLLDRILFYEGLNAQAGENIAEIGFNSKVEIELGKPKQTADTEDKLVAAVITSWLKESEGLSNLMDPNFRNCGLSVLEKGDKNFVFVLVLASEPYLIPPGEKISFNQHGINPFNKDVCKPLLEKHPTLSQLFSDALYIEQNKIYFQFHNLALFNEIISNSGDGIAIDIIERKQFNCKESNRLFPGEIQNGFLMNPYKKAKLASLNQKAAQNAVKIEMGELPDYFKGKEIELNGLIIKDGNYCETIPYNEIETENVRNLSTPFLYAKSSQIALKSISDTSNFNFPLTDLKSELNVIKDKLLALNYLVYELQFDVKISPINEITQASFIEEIKPIFTQLGLHDNEVKVNFKVDWDSYNAFKKGTYYQIDTEGKSQDEEIKYLKRTAPKDEELKTALNQFNQIDLKLFGTLQLDDSLTFDEKLRMFSFLVSLDKIDLALFYQNKLISSAKTPEQLKKTVLRKEDQVKSKLSIINNQIVAQEAMNQKQFDGNPIHTAFLELYLIDPKNEVLAYNYHLALLNFWAKSNKNVFQIEKWKKSFESLKGKSIPNDAYAKVYLNYQVIAADYYYEKGEFDKRKKAFDELLKWVSPAKLNAQELLLVAKFLCHQDQFPRAVKMLLPEVTQEKVDKDLLYYFLQIAIYDRDQVSEELYLKLIQKAQSDFPDSFCKLFSKEKMGIQNLENQEIKKVYCSHCAK
;
A
#
# COMPACT_ATOMS: atom_id res chain seq x y z
N MET A 1 -0.49 68.45 -9.03
CA MET A 1 -0.40 69.74 -9.74
C MET A 1 -1.44 69.71 -10.85
N LYS A 2 -2.47 70.56 -10.75
CA LYS A 2 -3.67 70.59 -11.61
C LYS A 2 -3.35 71.23 -12.96
N PHE A 3 -3.97 70.77 -14.05
CA PHE A 3 -4.43 71.64 -15.14
C PHE A 3 -5.65 71.02 -15.87
N GLN A 4 -6.78 71.73 -15.80
CA GLN A 4 -7.89 71.70 -16.75
C GLN A 4 -7.69 72.85 -17.75
N PHE A 5 -8.13 72.72 -19.01
CA PHE A 5 -8.91 73.76 -19.70
C PHE A 5 -9.62 73.23 -20.96
N PHE A 6 -10.80 73.82 -21.21
CA PHE A 6 -11.86 73.55 -22.18
C PHE A 6 -11.56 74.04 -23.63
N HIS A 7 -12.23 73.45 -24.65
CA HIS A 7 -13.31 74.12 -25.42
C HIS A 7 -14.02 73.25 -26.47
N LYS A 8 -15.37 73.37 -26.51
CA LYS A 8 -16.31 73.00 -27.59
C LYS A 8 -16.46 74.15 -28.60
N VAL A 9 -16.67 73.87 -29.89
CA VAL A 9 -17.52 74.66 -30.82
C VAL A 9 -18.15 73.74 -31.88
N SER A 10 -19.44 74.00 -32.20
CA SER A 10 -20.33 73.30 -33.14
C SER A 10 -20.27 73.79 -34.59
N TRP A 11 -20.45 72.85 -35.52
CA TRP A 11 -21.26 72.82 -36.75
C TRP A 11 -21.64 74.11 -37.50
N ILE A 12 -21.23 74.21 -38.78
CA ILE A 12 -22.01 74.78 -39.90
C ILE A 12 -21.78 73.94 -41.17
N PHE A 13 -22.88 73.64 -41.87
CA PHE A 13 -23.01 72.85 -43.11
C PHE A 13 -23.37 73.82 -44.26
N ILE A 14 -22.62 73.85 -45.37
CA ILE A 14 -23.07 74.39 -46.68
C ILE A 14 -22.49 73.54 -47.83
N LEU A 15 -23.40 72.85 -48.53
CA LEU A 15 -23.33 72.29 -49.90
C LEU A 15 -23.18 73.47 -50.92
N ALA A 16 -22.60 73.42 -52.13
CA ALA A 16 -22.25 72.35 -53.05
C ALA A 16 -21.42 72.94 -54.24
N LEU A 17 -20.94 72.02 -55.11
CA LEU A 17 -20.56 72.16 -56.53
C LEU A 17 -19.15 72.70 -56.86
N PHE A 18 -18.25 71.79 -57.22
CA PHE A 18 -17.81 71.61 -58.61
C PHE A 18 -17.30 70.19 -58.85
N LEU A 19 -17.87 69.53 -59.86
CA LEU A 19 -17.50 68.22 -60.36
C LEU A 19 -16.13 68.25 -61.06
N GLY A 20 -15.39 67.15 -60.94
CA GLY A 20 -14.81 66.52 -62.11
C GLY A 20 -13.32 66.20 -62.08
N LEU A 21 -12.92 65.20 -61.29
CA LEU A 21 -11.92 64.21 -61.69
C LEU A 21 -12.36 62.85 -61.14
N LYS A 22 -12.64 61.90 -62.03
CA LYS A 22 -12.96 60.52 -61.68
C LYS A 22 -11.79 59.94 -60.90
N THR A 23 -12.00 59.71 -59.61
CA THR A 23 -11.15 58.85 -58.79
C THR A 23 -11.29 57.41 -59.30
N THR A 24 -10.17 56.72 -59.43
CA THR A 24 -10.14 55.27 -59.47
C THR A 24 -10.82 54.77 -58.19
N ASN A 25 -11.93 54.05 -58.36
CA ASN A 25 -12.71 53.46 -57.29
C ASN A 25 -11.90 52.31 -56.67
N GLY A 26 -10.97 52.64 -55.78
CA GLY A 26 -10.33 51.70 -54.88
C GLY A 26 -11.15 51.67 -53.60
N GLN A 27 -11.71 50.52 -53.25
CA GLN A 27 -12.31 50.29 -51.94
C GLN A 27 -11.20 50.42 -50.89
N GLU A 28 -11.25 51.48 -50.08
CA GLU A 28 -10.36 51.68 -48.94
C GLU A 28 -10.78 50.71 -47.83
N ILE A 29 -9.87 49.87 -47.38
CA ILE A 29 -10.12 48.82 -46.37
C ILE A 29 -9.73 49.38 -45.01
N ASP A 30 -10.64 49.34 -44.05
CA ASP A 30 -10.38 49.87 -42.70
C ASP A 30 -9.75 48.77 -41.83
N GLN A 31 -8.50 48.99 -41.41
CA GLN A 31 -7.77 48.07 -40.54
C GLN A 31 -8.48 47.85 -39.20
N ALA A 32 -9.10 48.89 -38.62
CA ALA A 32 -9.83 48.77 -37.36
C ALA A 32 -11.09 47.91 -37.53
N ASN A 33 -11.73 47.98 -38.70
CA ASN A 33 -12.88 47.13 -39.00
C ASN A 33 -12.45 45.66 -39.19
N LEU A 34 -11.32 45.40 -39.86
CA LEU A 34 -10.74 44.06 -39.98
C LEU A 34 -10.40 43.45 -38.62
N GLU A 35 -9.83 44.24 -37.71
CA GLU A 35 -9.53 43.81 -36.34
C GLU A 35 -10.79 43.42 -35.55
N SER A 36 -11.84 44.26 -35.62
CA SER A 36 -13.13 43.97 -34.98
C SER A 36 -13.77 42.71 -35.55
N LEU A 37 -13.81 42.60 -36.87
CA LEU A 37 -14.40 41.47 -37.58
C LEU A 37 -13.66 40.16 -37.31
N LEU A 38 -12.33 40.21 -37.25
CA LEU A 38 -11.50 39.08 -36.85
C LEU A 38 -11.84 38.63 -35.44
N PHE A 39 -11.90 39.55 -34.48
CA PHE A 39 -12.23 39.25 -33.08
C PHE A 39 -13.60 38.59 -32.92
N GLU A 40 -14.63 39.13 -33.57
CA GLU A 40 -15.97 38.57 -33.56
C GLU A 40 -16.00 37.17 -34.19
N SER A 41 -15.29 36.98 -35.31
CA SER A 41 -15.26 35.72 -36.04
C SER A 41 -14.54 34.60 -35.27
N ILE A 42 -13.41 34.89 -34.61
CA ILE A 42 -12.70 33.89 -33.78
C ILE A 42 -13.51 33.50 -32.54
N ASN A 43 -14.23 34.44 -31.92
CA ASN A 43 -15.08 34.16 -30.77
C ASN A 43 -16.35 33.41 -31.15
N SER A 44 -16.92 33.72 -32.32
CA SER A 44 -18.00 32.94 -32.91
C SER A 44 -17.53 31.50 -33.14
N TYR A 45 -16.37 31.30 -33.76
CA TYR A 45 -15.78 29.98 -33.94
C TYR A 45 -15.64 29.22 -32.61
N ARG A 46 -15.03 29.81 -31.57
CA ARG A 46 -14.89 29.17 -30.26
C ARG A 46 -16.22 28.79 -29.61
N THR A 47 -17.22 29.65 -29.72
CA THR A 47 -18.56 29.37 -29.20
C THR A 47 -19.16 28.14 -29.89
N THR A 48 -18.97 27.98 -31.21
CA THR A 48 -19.42 26.75 -31.91
C THR A 48 -18.70 25.48 -31.45
N GLN A 49 -17.51 25.62 -30.85
CA GLN A 49 -16.71 24.53 -30.30
C GLN A 49 -16.96 24.30 -28.80
N ASN A 50 -17.95 24.99 -28.20
CA ASN A 50 -18.24 24.97 -26.76
C ASN A 50 -17.07 25.46 -25.89
N LEU A 51 -16.30 26.42 -26.39
CA LEU A 51 -15.24 27.09 -25.66
C LEU A 51 -15.68 28.51 -25.27
N GLU A 52 -15.18 28.98 -24.14
CA GLU A 52 -15.38 30.36 -23.69
C GLU A 52 -14.75 31.35 -24.68
N PRO A 53 -15.42 32.48 -24.99
CA PRO A 53 -14.85 33.52 -25.84
C PRO A 53 -13.62 34.15 -25.19
N PHE A 54 -12.71 34.66 -26.02
CA PHE A 54 -11.56 35.43 -25.59
C PHE A 54 -11.96 36.83 -25.15
N THR A 55 -11.23 37.34 -24.16
CA THR A 55 -11.26 38.75 -23.73
C THR A 55 -10.07 39.48 -24.32
N GLN A 56 -10.29 40.66 -24.94
CA GLN A 56 -9.18 41.48 -25.41
C GLN A 56 -8.34 42.03 -24.25
N ASN A 57 -7.03 42.07 -24.46
CA ASN A 57 -6.08 42.57 -23.48
C ASN A 57 -5.12 43.58 -24.14
N GLU A 58 -5.00 44.77 -23.55
CA GLU A 58 -4.20 45.87 -24.10
C GLU A 58 -2.71 45.54 -24.22
N ILE A 59 -2.15 44.80 -23.25
CA ILE A 59 -0.75 44.35 -23.29
C ILE A 59 -0.56 43.38 -24.47
N LEU A 60 -1.47 42.41 -24.64
CA LEU A 60 -1.39 41.48 -25.75
C LEU A 60 -1.61 42.17 -27.11
N ASN A 61 -2.42 43.22 -27.19
CA ASN A 61 -2.54 44.04 -28.41
C ASN A 61 -1.21 44.71 -28.74
N ALA A 62 -0.50 45.25 -27.74
CA ALA A 62 0.83 45.83 -27.93
C ALA A 62 1.85 44.78 -28.42
N VAL A 63 1.78 43.55 -27.89
CA VAL A 63 2.61 42.42 -28.34
C VAL A 63 2.29 42.04 -29.80
N ALA A 64 1.00 41.90 -30.15
CA ALA A 64 0.57 41.58 -31.49
C ALA A 64 1.00 42.65 -32.50
N PHE A 65 0.86 43.93 -32.13
CA PHE A 65 1.30 45.07 -32.92
C PHE A 65 2.83 45.14 -33.10
N ASP A 66 3.59 44.82 -32.05
CA ASP A 66 5.05 44.75 -32.12
C ASP A 66 5.48 43.66 -33.12
N GLN A 67 4.82 42.51 -33.10
CA GLN A 67 5.11 41.41 -34.01
C GLN A 67 4.70 41.72 -35.46
N SER A 68 3.49 42.24 -35.68
CA SER A 68 3.03 42.62 -37.03
C SER A 68 3.95 43.72 -37.63
N SER A 69 4.34 44.69 -36.81
CA SER A 69 5.30 45.74 -37.19
C SER A 69 6.68 45.18 -37.54
N TYR A 70 7.14 44.17 -36.81
CA TYR A 70 8.40 43.48 -37.10
C TYR A 70 8.32 42.70 -38.43
N ILE A 71 7.23 41.98 -38.68
CA ILE A 71 6.98 41.26 -39.94
C ILE A 71 6.99 42.23 -41.12
N LEU A 72 6.33 43.39 -40.99
CA LEU A 72 6.36 44.43 -42.02
C LEU A 72 7.78 44.94 -42.30
N LYS A 73 8.55 45.25 -41.26
CA LYS A 73 9.91 45.82 -41.38
C LYS A 73 10.92 44.81 -41.91
N SER A 74 10.84 43.56 -41.46
CA SER A 74 11.76 42.48 -41.86
C SER A 74 11.38 41.87 -43.21
N GLY A 75 10.11 42.00 -43.61
CA GLY A 75 9.53 41.34 -44.79
C GLY A 75 9.33 39.83 -44.62
N LYS A 76 9.59 39.27 -43.43
CA LYS A 76 9.54 37.83 -43.15
C LYS A 76 8.34 37.52 -42.24
N LEU A 77 7.49 36.59 -42.67
CA LEU A 77 6.47 36.01 -41.82
C LEU A 77 7.15 35.02 -40.86
N SER A 78 7.34 35.43 -39.61
CA SER A 78 8.05 34.67 -38.58
C SER A 78 7.42 34.91 -37.22
N HIS A 79 7.55 33.93 -36.32
CA HIS A 79 7.19 34.03 -34.90
C HIS A 79 8.34 34.59 -34.03
N GLU A 80 9.54 34.68 -34.59
CA GLU A 80 10.74 35.11 -33.89
C GLU A 80 11.21 36.50 -34.34
N GLN A 81 11.72 37.28 -33.39
CA GLN A 81 12.37 38.57 -33.65
C GLN A 81 13.88 38.52 -33.42
N ASP A 82 14.64 39.33 -34.16
CA ASP A 82 16.09 39.46 -34.00
C ASP A 82 16.50 40.02 -32.62
N ASN A 83 15.63 40.79 -31.96
CA ASN A 83 15.90 41.35 -30.64
C ASN A 83 15.78 40.27 -29.56
N LYS A 84 16.90 39.91 -28.93
CA LYS A 84 16.95 38.89 -27.86
C LYS A 84 15.98 39.10 -26.69
N LYS A 85 15.57 40.34 -26.37
CA LYS A 85 14.60 40.62 -25.30
C LYS A 85 13.14 40.41 -25.73
N LYS A 86 12.91 40.14 -27.01
CA LYS A 86 11.61 40.04 -27.68
C LYS A 86 11.58 38.87 -28.66
N ALA A 87 12.56 37.97 -28.57
CA ALA A 87 12.81 36.99 -29.61
C ALA A 87 11.65 36.03 -29.71
N LYS A 88 11.25 35.40 -28.61
CA LYS A 88 10.09 34.52 -28.53
C LYS A 88 8.85 35.27 -28.05
N LEU A 89 7.67 34.68 -28.23
CA LEU A 89 6.40 35.25 -27.79
C LEU A 89 6.39 35.61 -26.29
N LEU A 90 6.81 34.67 -25.42
CA LEU A 90 6.86 34.93 -23.98
C LEU A 90 7.86 36.03 -23.62
N ASP A 91 8.98 36.16 -24.35
CA ASP A 91 9.92 37.27 -24.16
C ASP A 91 9.24 38.61 -24.49
N ARG A 92 8.43 38.67 -25.56
CA ARG A 92 7.66 39.87 -25.91
C ARG A 92 6.62 40.21 -24.85
N ILE A 93 5.85 39.22 -24.40
CA ILE A 93 4.84 39.42 -23.35
C ILE A 93 5.51 39.98 -22.10
N LEU A 94 6.62 39.40 -21.65
CA LEU A 94 7.40 39.90 -20.51
C LEU A 94 7.98 41.29 -20.75
N PHE A 95 8.45 41.60 -21.96
CA PHE A 95 8.96 42.94 -22.31
C PHE A 95 7.89 44.01 -22.13
N TYR A 96 6.63 43.71 -22.45
CA TYR A 96 5.48 44.58 -22.25
C TYR A 96 4.82 44.42 -20.87
N GLU A 97 5.54 43.82 -19.91
CA GLU A 97 5.09 43.62 -18.51
C GLU A 97 3.83 42.73 -18.38
N GLY A 98 3.54 41.91 -19.39
CA GLY A 98 2.52 40.87 -19.33
C GLY A 98 2.98 39.71 -18.45
N LEU A 99 2.06 39.17 -17.63
CA LEU A 99 2.36 38.12 -16.66
C LEU A 99 1.69 36.78 -16.97
N ASN A 100 1.47 36.50 -18.25
CA ASN A 100 0.81 35.27 -18.70
C ASN A 100 1.85 34.15 -18.85
N ALA A 101 1.64 33.01 -18.19
CA ALA A 101 2.59 31.89 -18.24
C ALA A 101 2.49 31.06 -19.51
N GLN A 102 1.29 30.96 -20.09
CA GLN A 102 1.06 30.21 -21.32
C GLN A 102 0.52 31.14 -22.39
N ALA A 103 1.07 31.02 -23.59
CA ALA A 103 0.67 31.84 -24.72
C ALA A 103 0.89 31.12 -26.06
N GLY A 104 0.09 31.47 -27.05
CA GLY A 104 0.20 31.04 -28.45
C GLY A 104 0.10 32.22 -29.40
N GLU A 105 0.63 32.08 -30.60
CA GLU A 105 0.61 33.12 -31.62
C GLU A 105 0.24 32.54 -32.97
N ASN A 106 -0.75 33.14 -33.61
CA ASN A 106 -1.13 32.83 -34.98
C ASN A 106 -0.81 34.05 -35.86
N ILE A 107 -0.12 33.83 -36.97
CA ILE A 107 0.22 34.89 -37.93
C ILE A 107 -0.25 34.51 -39.33
N ALA A 108 -0.67 35.48 -40.13
CA ALA A 108 -1.02 35.26 -41.52
C ALA A 108 -0.73 36.49 -42.36
N GLU A 109 -0.39 36.29 -43.63
CA GLU A 109 -0.29 37.36 -44.62
C GLU A 109 -1.21 37.02 -45.80
N ILE A 110 -2.26 37.81 -46.00
CA ILE A 110 -3.25 37.56 -47.05
C ILE A 110 -3.53 38.85 -47.84
N GLY A 111 -3.56 38.71 -49.16
CA GLY A 111 -3.92 39.78 -50.09
C GLY A 111 -5.42 39.93 -50.28
N PHE A 112 -5.91 41.15 -50.21
CA PHE A 112 -7.24 41.50 -50.69
C PHE A 112 -7.33 41.30 -52.20
N ASN A 113 -8.44 40.73 -52.67
CA ASN A 113 -8.65 40.18 -54.03
C ASN A 113 -7.75 38.99 -54.42
N SER A 114 -7.02 38.38 -53.48
CA SER A 114 -6.28 37.14 -53.78
C SER A 114 -7.21 35.93 -53.86
N LYS A 115 -6.81 34.89 -54.60
CA LYS A 115 -7.53 33.59 -54.63
C LYS A 115 -7.07 32.72 -53.46
N VAL A 116 -7.93 32.60 -52.46
CA VAL A 116 -7.65 31.92 -51.19
C VAL A 116 -8.79 30.98 -50.81
N GLU A 117 -8.53 30.10 -49.87
CA GLU A 117 -9.58 29.23 -49.32
C GLU A 117 -10.20 29.93 -48.11
N ILE A 118 -11.51 30.20 -48.19
CA ILE A 118 -12.28 30.90 -47.14
C ILE A 118 -13.08 29.94 -46.26
N GLU A 119 -13.15 28.66 -46.64
CA GLU A 119 -13.83 27.59 -45.92
C GLU A 119 -13.06 26.29 -46.15
N LEU A 120 -12.76 25.57 -45.07
CA LEU A 120 -11.98 24.33 -45.11
C LEU A 120 -12.54 23.31 -46.10
N GLY A 121 -11.69 22.83 -47.01
CA GLY A 121 -12.01 21.78 -47.97
C GLY A 121 -12.89 22.24 -49.14
N LYS A 122 -13.19 23.54 -49.26
CA LYS A 122 -13.93 24.12 -50.39
C LYS A 122 -12.98 24.69 -51.46
N PRO A 123 -13.45 24.85 -52.71
CA PRO A 123 -12.66 25.52 -53.74
C PRO A 123 -12.29 26.95 -53.35
N LYS A 124 -11.08 27.39 -53.76
CA LYS A 124 -10.59 28.76 -53.53
C LYS A 124 -11.53 29.79 -54.15
N GLN A 125 -11.79 30.87 -53.41
CA GLN A 125 -12.60 32.02 -53.80
C GLN A 125 -11.75 33.29 -53.76
N THR A 126 -12.22 34.35 -54.41
CA THR A 126 -11.57 35.66 -54.33
C THR A 126 -11.95 36.34 -53.01
N ALA A 127 -10.97 36.76 -52.21
CA ALA A 127 -11.17 37.53 -50.98
C ALA A 127 -11.42 39.02 -51.30
N ASP A 128 -12.56 39.33 -51.90
CA ASP A 128 -12.97 40.66 -52.37
C ASP A 128 -13.85 41.44 -51.37
N THR A 129 -14.06 40.88 -50.17
CA THR A 129 -14.71 41.56 -49.04
C THR A 129 -13.90 41.33 -47.76
N GLU A 130 -14.08 42.21 -46.77
CA GLU A 130 -13.43 42.09 -45.46
C GLU A 130 -13.81 40.76 -44.76
N ASP A 131 -15.08 40.33 -44.84
CA ASP A 131 -15.53 39.03 -44.35
C ASP A 131 -14.78 37.86 -44.98
N LYS A 132 -14.60 37.88 -46.30
CA LYS A 132 -13.89 36.80 -47.00
C LYS A 132 -12.40 36.84 -46.69
N LEU A 133 -11.83 38.02 -46.48
CA LEU A 133 -10.43 38.18 -46.07
C LEU A 133 -10.21 37.59 -44.67
N VAL A 134 -11.04 37.96 -43.69
CA VAL A 134 -11.01 37.40 -42.33
C VAL A 134 -11.28 35.90 -42.34
N ALA A 135 -12.26 35.42 -43.11
CA ALA A 135 -12.54 34.00 -43.25
C ALA A 135 -11.36 33.22 -43.83
N ALA A 136 -10.61 33.82 -44.78
CA ALA A 136 -9.38 33.24 -45.30
C ALA A 136 -8.28 33.13 -44.24
N VAL A 137 -8.12 34.16 -43.39
CA VAL A 137 -7.15 34.16 -42.28
C VAL A 137 -7.46 33.05 -41.29
N ILE A 138 -8.71 32.98 -40.82
CA ILE A 138 -9.14 31.94 -39.88
C ILE A 138 -8.98 30.56 -40.51
N THR A 139 -9.39 30.39 -41.77
CA THR A 139 -9.22 29.12 -42.50
C THR A 139 -7.74 28.73 -42.62
N SER A 140 -6.83 29.69 -42.80
CA SER A 140 -5.39 29.43 -42.80
C SER A 140 -4.93 28.87 -41.46
N TRP A 141 -5.31 29.51 -40.35
CA TRP A 141 -4.94 29.05 -39.01
C TRP A 141 -5.55 27.70 -38.66
N LEU A 142 -6.79 27.42 -39.07
CA LEU A 142 -7.43 26.12 -38.83
C LEU A 142 -6.77 24.96 -39.59
N LYS A 143 -6.03 25.25 -40.67
CA LYS A 143 -5.24 24.24 -41.40
C LYS A 143 -3.90 23.95 -40.75
N GLU A 144 -3.37 24.91 -40.01
CA GLU A 144 -2.11 24.79 -39.30
C GLU A 144 -2.36 24.07 -37.98
N SER A 145 -1.59 23.02 -37.68
CA SER A 145 -1.79 22.24 -36.46
C SER A 145 -1.67 23.09 -35.20
N GLU A 146 -0.68 23.99 -35.16
CA GLU A 146 -0.47 24.93 -34.06
C GLU A 146 -1.55 26.02 -34.02
N GLY A 147 -1.92 26.57 -35.19
CA GLY A 147 -2.99 27.55 -35.31
C GLY A 147 -4.33 27.04 -34.79
N LEU A 148 -4.70 25.81 -35.17
CA LEU A 148 -5.87 25.10 -34.66
C LEU A 148 -5.76 24.83 -33.15
N SER A 149 -4.61 24.33 -32.69
CA SER A 149 -4.38 24.05 -31.26
C SER A 149 -4.58 25.30 -30.42
N ASN A 150 -4.04 26.44 -30.85
CA ASN A 150 -4.17 27.71 -30.15
C ASN A 150 -5.63 28.18 -30.07
N LEU A 151 -6.39 28.09 -31.18
CA LEU A 151 -7.81 28.49 -31.19
C LEU A 151 -8.69 27.56 -30.34
N MET A 152 -8.30 26.29 -30.20
CA MET A 152 -9.02 25.26 -29.47
C MET A 152 -8.57 25.11 -28.01
N ASP A 153 -7.52 25.82 -27.59
CA ASP A 153 -6.99 25.70 -26.23
C ASP A 153 -7.99 26.31 -25.22
N PRO A 154 -8.49 25.52 -24.24
CA PRO A 154 -9.40 26.02 -23.21
C PRO A 154 -8.69 26.90 -22.16
N ASN A 155 -7.36 26.83 -22.05
CA ASN A 155 -6.56 27.63 -21.13
C ASN A 155 -6.36 29.06 -21.65
N PHE A 156 -6.44 29.29 -22.96
CA PHE A 156 -6.40 30.65 -23.50
C PHE A 156 -7.74 31.36 -23.26
N ARG A 157 -7.68 32.45 -22.50
CA ARG A 157 -8.84 33.28 -22.12
C ARG A 157 -8.67 34.74 -22.55
N ASN A 158 -7.45 35.16 -22.78
CA ASN A 158 -7.10 36.51 -23.20
C ASN A 158 -6.53 36.49 -24.62
N CYS A 159 -6.79 37.53 -25.40
CA CYS A 159 -6.18 37.70 -26.71
C CYS A 159 -5.71 39.14 -26.95
N GLY A 160 -4.76 39.28 -27.86
CA GLY A 160 -4.41 40.53 -28.49
C GLY A 160 -4.30 40.35 -29.99
N LEU A 161 -4.62 41.38 -30.76
CA LEU A 161 -4.65 41.29 -32.21
C LEU A 161 -4.08 42.54 -32.85
N SER A 162 -3.54 42.38 -34.05
CA SER A 162 -3.07 43.48 -34.88
C SER A 162 -3.20 43.13 -36.36
N VAL A 163 -3.72 44.08 -37.14
CA VAL A 163 -3.79 43.99 -38.60
C VAL A 163 -3.08 45.20 -39.22
N LEU A 164 -1.99 44.94 -39.95
CA LEU A 164 -1.25 46.01 -40.64
C LEU A 164 -1.14 45.75 -42.14
N GLU A 165 -1.35 46.79 -42.94
CA GLU A 165 -1.18 46.73 -44.39
C GLU A 165 0.31 46.66 -44.81
N LYS A 166 0.60 45.83 -45.81
CA LYS A 166 1.93 45.56 -46.38
C LYS A 166 1.93 45.82 -47.89
N GLY A 167 2.34 47.03 -48.30
CA GLY A 167 2.28 47.44 -49.72
C GLY A 167 0.83 47.57 -50.21
N ASP A 168 0.58 47.44 -51.51
CA ASP A 168 -0.77 47.58 -52.04
C ASP A 168 -1.60 46.31 -51.78
N LYS A 169 -2.58 46.41 -50.86
CA LYS A 169 -3.65 45.42 -50.63
C LYS A 169 -3.25 44.09 -49.95
N ASN A 170 -2.05 43.91 -49.42
CA ASN A 170 -1.75 42.76 -48.53
C ASN A 170 -1.85 43.17 -47.07
N PHE A 171 -2.30 42.26 -46.22
CA PHE A 171 -2.46 42.51 -44.79
C PHE A 171 -1.76 41.42 -43.97
N VAL A 172 -1.01 41.85 -42.96
CA VAL A 172 -0.40 40.99 -41.95
C VAL A 172 -1.33 40.97 -40.74
N PHE A 173 -1.83 39.79 -40.42
CA PHE A 173 -2.66 39.51 -39.26
C PHE A 173 -1.82 38.81 -38.21
N VAL A 174 -1.87 39.31 -36.98
CA VAL A 174 -1.26 38.67 -35.81
C VAL A 174 -2.32 38.53 -34.73
N LEU A 175 -2.49 37.33 -34.21
CA LEU A 175 -3.33 37.00 -33.06
C LEU A 175 -2.43 36.38 -31.98
N VAL A 176 -2.34 37.05 -30.84
CA VAL A 176 -1.69 36.57 -29.63
C VAL A 176 -2.76 36.06 -28.69
N LEU A 177 -2.58 34.87 -28.15
CA LEU A 177 -3.51 34.19 -27.24
C LEU A 177 -2.77 33.86 -25.95
N ALA A 178 -3.41 34.00 -24.79
CA ALA A 178 -2.73 33.73 -23.52
C ALA A 178 -3.69 33.29 -22.41
N SER A 179 -3.11 32.63 -21.40
CA SER A 179 -3.77 32.31 -20.12
C SER A 179 -4.14 33.58 -19.35
N GLU A 180 -4.77 33.43 -18.19
CA GLU A 180 -4.88 34.53 -17.24
C GLU A 180 -3.49 34.96 -16.72
N PRO A 181 -3.26 36.26 -16.48
CA PRO A 181 -1.99 36.74 -15.92
C PRO A 181 -1.85 36.35 -14.44
N TYR A 182 -0.61 36.09 -14.04
CA TYR A 182 -0.20 35.93 -12.65
C TYR A 182 -0.54 37.18 -11.83
N LEU A 183 -0.99 36.97 -10.59
CA LEU A 183 -1.30 38.05 -9.66
C LEU A 183 -0.16 38.21 -8.66
N ILE A 184 0.58 39.30 -8.80
CA ILE A 184 1.64 39.68 -7.87
C ILE A 184 1.05 39.84 -6.46
N PRO A 185 1.59 39.14 -5.44
CA PRO A 185 1.27 39.41 -4.05
C PRO A 185 1.47 40.91 -3.70
N PRO A 186 0.44 41.63 -3.23
CA PRO A 186 0.56 43.03 -2.83
C PRO A 186 1.63 43.23 -1.77
N GLY A 187 2.50 44.21 -1.99
CA GLY A 187 3.61 44.54 -1.08
C GLY A 187 4.88 43.74 -1.32
N GLU A 188 4.84 42.66 -2.12
CA GLU A 188 6.01 41.86 -2.44
C GLU A 188 6.72 42.34 -3.71
N LYS A 189 8.04 42.14 -3.76
CA LYS A 189 8.84 42.36 -4.97
C LYS A 189 9.08 41.03 -5.66
N ILE A 190 8.80 40.99 -6.96
CA ILE A 190 9.08 39.82 -7.80
C ILE A 190 10.48 39.91 -8.39
N SER A 191 11.19 38.78 -8.39
CA SER A 191 12.43 38.62 -9.14
C SER A 191 12.15 38.01 -10.51
N PHE A 192 12.15 38.85 -11.55
CA PHE A 192 12.06 38.38 -12.94
C PHE A 192 13.32 37.68 -13.43
N ASN A 193 14.46 37.89 -12.76
CA ASN A 193 15.69 37.14 -12.99
C ASN A 193 15.82 35.90 -12.09
N GLN A 194 14.71 35.45 -11.46
CA GLN A 194 14.62 34.18 -10.73
C GLN A 194 15.71 34.02 -9.66
N HIS A 195 16.06 35.12 -8.98
CA HIS A 195 17.14 35.23 -7.99
C HIS A 195 18.51 34.74 -8.48
N GLY A 196 18.76 34.82 -9.80
CA GLY A 196 19.99 34.37 -10.43
C GLY A 196 20.12 32.85 -10.55
N ILE A 197 19.01 32.11 -10.46
CA ILE A 197 18.96 30.68 -10.78
C ILE A 197 18.92 30.55 -12.30
N ASN A 198 19.84 29.77 -12.87
CA ASN A 198 19.83 29.48 -14.30
C ASN A 198 18.76 28.44 -14.63
N PRO A 199 18.17 28.47 -15.83
CA PRO A 199 17.27 27.42 -16.32
C PRO A 199 17.91 26.03 -16.33
N PHE A 200 17.09 25.03 -16.66
CA PHE A 200 17.53 23.65 -16.74
C PHE A 200 18.75 23.47 -17.65
N ASN A 201 19.79 22.82 -17.11
CA ASN A 201 20.96 22.43 -17.88
C ASN A 201 21.13 20.90 -17.81
N LYS A 202 21.03 20.25 -18.98
CA LYS A 202 21.09 18.79 -19.09
C LYS A 202 22.39 18.21 -18.52
N ASP A 203 23.54 18.80 -18.81
CA ASP A 203 24.84 18.25 -18.40
C ASP A 203 25.04 18.34 -16.88
N VAL A 204 24.49 19.38 -16.25
CA VAL A 204 24.54 19.59 -14.79
C VAL A 204 23.51 18.74 -14.05
N CYS A 205 22.29 18.64 -14.59
CA CYS A 205 21.15 18.02 -13.89
C CYS A 205 21.03 16.50 -14.11
N LYS A 206 21.45 16.00 -15.28
CA LYS A 206 21.34 14.57 -15.63
C LYS A 206 21.92 13.63 -14.56
N PRO A 207 23.12 13.88 -13.97
CA PRO A 207 23.66 13.01 -12.93
C PRO A 207 22.77 12.90 -11.68
N LEU A 208 22.08 13.98 -11.30
CA LEU A 208 21.13 13.96 -10.18
C LEU A 208 19.92 13.08 -10.52
N LEU A 209 19.32 13.31 -11.68
CA LEU A 209 18.07 12.65 -12.11
C LEU A 209 18.27 11.16 -12.39
N GLU A 210 19.41 10.75 -12.95
CA GLU A 210 19.72 9.34 -13.16
C GLU A 210 20.01 8.60 -11.85
N LYS A 211 20.59 9.29 -10.87
CA LYS A 211 20.94 8.70 -9.58
C LYS A 211 19.76 8.67 -8.60
N HIS A 212 18.89 9.68 -8.67
CA HIS A 212 17.73 9.85 -7.80
C HIS A 212 16.46 10.10 -8.64
N PRO A 213 16.01 9.10 -9.42
CA PRO A 213 14.84 9.24 -10.29
C PRO A 213 13.52 9.44 -9.54
N THR A 214 13.51 9.19 -8.23
CA THR A 214 12.35 9.29 -7.33
C THR A 214 12.45 10.48 -6.37
N LEU A 215 13.34 11.45 -6.65
CA LEU A 215 13.61 12.57 -5.75
C LEU A 215 12.36 13.37 -5.40
N SER A 216 11.50 13.62 -6.39
CA SER A 216 10.24 14.35 -6.23
C SER A 216 9.26 13.65 -5.31
N GLN A 217 9.18 12.32 -5.37
CA GLN A 217 8.37 11.51 -4.47
C GLN A 217 8.97 11.46 -3.06
N LEU A 218 10.30 11.39 -2.96
CA LEU A 218 11.00 11.26 -1.69
C LEU A 218 10.89 12.53 -0.82
N PHE A 219 10.85 13.71 -1.45
CA PHE A 219 10.81 15.00 -0.78
C PHE A 219 9.43 15.68 -0.84
N SER A 220 8.39 15.00 -1.32
CA SER A 220 7.10 15.63 -1.60
C SER A 220 6.38 16.22 -0.36
N ASP A 221 6.70 15.71 0.82
CA ASP A 221 6.21 16.16 2.13
C ASP A 221 7.31 16.81 2.99
N ALA A 222 8.52 17.02 2.44
CA ALA A 222 9.66 17.53 3.19
C ALA A 222 9.53 19.01 3.59
N LEU A 223 8.66 19.76 2.92
CA LEU A 223 8.42 21.18 3.18
C LEU A 223 7.13 21.40 3.94
N TYR A 224 7.21 22.09 5.07
CA TYR A 224 6.03 22.40 5.89
C TYR A 224 6.14 23.76 6.56
N ILE A 225 5.00 24.27 7.05
CA ILE A 225 4.90 25.56 7.74
C ILE A 225 4.61 25.32 9.21
N GLU A 226 5.43 25.88 10.09
CA GLU A 226 5.25 25.85 11.54
C GLU A 226 5.47 27.26 12.09
N GLN A 227 4.47 27.82 12.77
CA GLN A 227 4.51 29.18 13.36
C GLN A 227 4.93 30.28 12.36
N ASN A 228 4.35 30.28 11.15
CA ASN A 228 4.69 31.21 10.04
C ASN A 228 6.14 31.13 9.54
N LYS A 229 6.85 30.04 9.84
CA LYS A 229 8.17 29.75 9.29
C LYS A 229 8.09 28.53 8.40
N ILE A 230 8.85 28.54 7.32
CA ILE A 230 8.95 27.43 6.39
C ILE A 230 10.12 26.57 6.83
N TYR A 231 9.90 25.26 6.90
CA TYR A 231 10.93 24.28 7.24
C TYR A 231 11.09 23.26 6.14
N PHE A 232 12.33 22.84 5.91
CA PHE A 232 12.66 21.61 5.21
C PHE A 232 13.08 20.56 6.24
N GLN A 233 12.42 19.41 6.29
CA GLN A 233 12.74 18.30 7.18
C GLN A 233 12.88 16.99 6.41
N PHE A 234 13.95 16.25 6.72
CA PHE A 234 14.20 14.94 6.13
C PHE A 234 14.98 14.05 7.11
N HIS A 235 14.70 12.75 7.10
CA HIS A 235 15.19 11.82 8.14
C HIS A 235 16.62 11.30 7.90
N ASN A 236 17.20 11.51 6.71
CA ASN A 236 18.50 10.96 6.33
C ASN A 236 19.47 12.08 5.85
N LEU A 237 20.39 12.47 6.72
CA LEU A 237 21.39 13.50 6.43
C LEU A 237 22.40 13.08 5.35
N ALA A 238 22.76 11.80 5.27
CA ALA A 238 23.73 11.32 4.30
C ALA A 238 23.21 11.49 2.87
N LEU A 239 21.96 11.09 2.62
CA LEU A 239 21.30 11.27 1.33
C LEU A 239 21.08 12.76 0.99
N PHE A 240 20.70 13.59 1.97
CA PHE A 240 20.60 15.03 1.74
C PHE A 240 21.94 15.65 1.31
N ASN A 241 23.05 15.28 1.96
CA ASN A 241 24.38 15.77 1.61
C ASN A 241 24.90 15.24 0.27
N GLU A 242 24.43 14.06 -0.15
CA GLU A 242 24.69 13.51 -1.47
C GLU A 242 23.99 14.32 -2.56
N ILE A 243 22.71 14.66 -2.35
CA ILE A 243 21.90 15.49 -3.25
C ILE A 243 22.46 16.92 -3.31
N ILE A 244 22.78 17.53 -2.16
CA ILE A 244 23.34 18.90 -2.04
C ILE A 244 24.85 18.82 -1.75
N SER A 245 25.61 18.37 -2.74
CA SER A 245 27.02 17.98 -2.63
C SER A 245 28.02 19.09 -2.93
N ASN A 246 27.71 20.05 -3.79
CA ASN A 246 28.61 21.13 -4.22
C ASN A 246 28.23 22.47 -3.59
N SER A 247 29.16 23.43 -3.59
CA SER A 247 28.93 24.78 -3.02
C SER A 247 27.86 25.59 -3.78
N GLY A 248 27.71 25.33 -5.08
CA GLY A 248 26.71 25.97 -5.94
C GLY A 248 25.32 25.32 -5.85
N ASP A 249 25.19 24.20 -5.14
CA ASP A 249 23.90 23.54 -4.96
C ASP A 249 23.06 24.24 -3.90
N GLY A 250 21.75 24.09 -3.99
CA GLY A 250 20.83 24.69 -3.04
C GLY A 250 19.39 24.26 -3.22
N ILE A 251 18.54 24.84 -2.38
CA ILE A 251 17.09 24.66 -2.43
C ILE A 251 16.44 26.04 -2.41
N ALA A 252 15.46 26.28 -3.28
CA ALA A 252 14.56 27.42 -3.20
C ALA A 252 13.13 26.96 -2.93
N ILE A 253 12.28 27.87 -2.47
CA ILE A 253 10.87 27.62 -2.19
C ILE A 253 10.03 28.42 -3.16
N ASP A 254 9.10 27.76 -3.85
CA ASP A 254 8.08 28.39 -4.68
C ASP A 254 6.72 28.23 -4.01
N ILE A 255 6.09 29.35 -3.66
CA ILE A 255 4.82 29.39 -2.93
C ILE A 255 3.67 29.47 -3.92
N ILE A 256 2.81 28.45 -3.88
CA ILE A 256 1.64 28.32 -4.74
C ILE A 256 0.38 28.66 -3.95
N GLU A 257 -0.46 29.56 -4.44
CA GLU A 257 -1.74 29.89 -3.81
C GLU A 257 -2.89 29.15 -4.50
N ARG A 258 -3.85 28.62 -3.74
CA ARG A 258 -5.00 27.89 -4.30
C ARG A 258 -5.76 28.70 -5.36
N LYS A 259 -5.86 30.02 -5.19
CA LYS A 259 -6.54 30.92 -6.15
C LYS A 259 -5.97 30.85 -7.56
N GLN A 260 -4.72 30.38 -7.74
CA GLN A 260 -4.10 30.23 -9.05
C GLN A 260 -4.83 29.21 -9.93
N PHE A 261 -5.66 28.34 -9.33
CA PHE A 261 -6.37 27.24 -10.00
C PHE A 261 -7.90 27.38 -9.93
N ASN A 262 -8.42 28.61 -9.83
CA ASN A 262 -9.86 28.86 -9.78
C ASN A 262 -10.61 28.31 -11.01
N CYS A 263 -11.80 27.75 -10.79
CA CYS A 263 -12.54 26.97 -11.80
C CYS A 263 -13.17 27.76 -12.97
N LYS A 264 -13.40 29.06 -12.82
CA LYS A 264 -14.03 29.90 -13.86
C LYS A 264 -13.01 30.62 -14.75
N GLU A 265 -11.74 30.45 -14.45
CA GLU A 265 -10.61 31.16 -15.04
C GLU A 265 -9.57 30.13 -15.51
N SER A 266 -8.69 30.50 -16.44
CA SER A 266 -7.49 29.70 -16.68
C SER A 266 -6.49 29.83 -15.52
N ASN A 267 -5.51 28.94 -15.49
CA ASN A 267 -4.53 28.96 -14.41
C ASN A 267 -3.68 30.23 -14.45
N ARG A 268 -3.50 30.86 -13.28
CA ARG A 268 -2.69 32.08 -13.10
C ARG A 268 -1.30 31.69 -12.60
N LEU A 269 -0.51 31.06 -13.44
CA LEU A 269 0.86 30.66 -13.11
C LEU A 269 1.84 31.80 -13.40
N PHE A 270 2.97 31.80 -12.71
CA PHE A 270 4.05 32.76 -12.96
C PHE A 270 4.66 32.54 -14.34
N PRO A 271 4.95 33.61 -15.11
CA PRO A 271 5.63 33.50 -16.40
C PRO A 271 7.12 33.17 -16.23
N GLY A 272 7.51 31.92 -16.44
CA GLY A 272 8.92 31.53 -16.38
C GLY A 272 9.15 30.03 -16.58
N GLU A 273 10.42 29.65 -16.67
CA GLU A 273 10.82 28.26 -16.93
C GLU A 273 11.00 27.41 -15.66
N ILE A 274 11.08 28.03 -14.47
CA ILE A 274 11.50 27.33 -13.24
C ILE A 274 10.50 27.40 -12.07
N GLN A 275 9.51 28.29 -12.11
CA GLN A 275 8.60 28.54 -10.98
C GLN A 275 7.17 28.76 -11.48
N ASN A 276 6.20 28.35 -10.67
CA ASN A 276 4.77 28.48 -10.97
C ASN A 276 4.08 29.52 -10.08
N GLY A 277 4.68 29.92 -8.96
CA GLY A 277 4.14 30.91 -8.03
C GLY A 277 5.17 31.96 -7.58
N PHE A 278 5.21 32.22 -6.27
CA PHE A 278 6.11 33.20 -5.68
C PHE A 278 7.42 32.53 -5.21
N LEU A 279 8.50 32.76 -5.96
CA LEU A 279 9.82 32.22 -5.65
C LEU A 279 10.56 33.03 -4.57
N MET A 280 10.96 32.35 -3.51
CA MET A 280 11.84 32.87 -2.45
C MET A 280 13.33 32.75 -2.82
N ASN A 281 14.18 33.52 -2.13
CA ASN A 281 15.63 33.44 -2.31
C ASN A 281 16.17 32.01 -2.06
N PRO A 282 17.07 31.50 -2.92
CA PRO A 282 17.65 30.17 -2.75
C PRO A 282 18.61 30.11 -1.56
N TYR A 283 18.62 28.97 -0.86
CA TYR A 283 19.57 28.66 0.20
C TYR A 283 20.61 27.71 -0.36
N LYS A 284 21.85 28.18 -0.47
CA LYS A 284 22.99 27.37 -0.93
C LYS A 284 23.47 26.40 0.15
N LYS A 285 24.21 25.37 -0.25
CA LYS A 285 24.78 24.32 0.62
C LYS A 285 25.34 24.84 1.95
N ALA A 286 26.19 25.87 1.92
CA ALA A 286 26.80 26.41 3.14
C ALA A 286 25.76 26.94 4.15
N LYS A 287 24.73 27.65 3.64
CA LYS A 287 23.64 28.18 4.46
C LYS A 287 22.75 27.04 4.99
N LEU A 288 22.36 26.10 4.11
CA LEU A 288 21.59 24.91 4.48
C LEU A 288 22.27 24.11 5.59
N ALA A 289 23.57 23.85 5.45
CA ALA A 289 24.37 23.14 6.45
C ALA A 289 24.43 23.90 7.79
N SER A 290 24.63 25.22 7.75
CA SER A 290 24.71 26.05 8.96
C SER A 290 23.39 26.14 9.74
N LEU A 291 22.26 25.96 9.06
CA LEU A 291 20.92 26.07 9.64
C LEU A 291 20.30 24.71 10.01
N ASN A 292 21.00 23.59 9.77
CA ASN A 292 20.47 22.27 10.10
C ASN A 292 20.47 22.03 11.63
N GLN A 293 19.28 22.04 12.22
CA GLN A 293 19.03 21.86 13.64
C GLN A 293 19.15 20.40 14.12
N LYS A 294 19.16 19.42 13.19
CA LYS A 294 19.15 17.99 13.50
C LYS A 294 20.39 17.23 13.00
N ALA A 295 21.46 17.93 12.63
CA ALA A 295 22.69 17.29 12.13
C ALA A 295 23.26 16.23 13.09
N ALA A 296 23.25 16.50 14.40
CA ALA A 296 23.71 15.56 15.43
C ALA A 296 22.87 14.27 15.54
N GLN A 297 21.64 14.28 15.02
CA GLN A 297 20.73 13.13 14.99
C GLN A 297 20.80 12.40 13.63
N ASN A 298 21.77 12.73 12.77
CA ASN A 298 21.88 12.24 11.39
C ASN A 298 20.62 12.52 10.54
N ALA A 299 19.93 13.63 10.82
CA ALA A 299 18.74 14.08 10.13
C ALA A 299 18.84 15.57 9.72
N VAL A 300 17.85 16.06 9.01
CA VAL A 300 17.75 17.43 8.49
C VAL A 300 16.50 18.10 9.06
N LYS A 301 16.66 19.27 9.69
CA LYS A 301 15.57 20.24 9.93
C LYS A 301 16.15 21.64 9.74
N ILE A 302 15.73 22.34 8.70
CA ILE A 302 16.27 23.64 8.29
C ILE A 302 15.13 24.65 8.23
N GLU A 303 15.28 25.79 8.92
CA GLU A 303 14.40 26.94 8.74
C GLU A 303 14.75 27.65 7.43
N MET A 304 13.86 27.57 6.43
CA MET A 304 14.03 28.09 5.07
C MET A 304 13.60 29.56 4.92
N GLY A 305 13.15 30.18 6.01
CA GLY A 305 12.74 31.58 6.08
C GLY A 305 11.34 31.77 6.66
N GLU A 306 10.97 33.03 6.85
CA GLU A 306 9.61 33.38 7.26
C GLU A 306 8.66 33.35 6.06
N LEU A 307 7.42 32.93 6.31
CA LEU A 307 6.35 33.03 5.34
C LEU A 307 6.02 34.53 5.13
N PRO A 308 6.04 35.05 3.88
CA PRO A 308 5.71 36.44 3.63
C PRO A 308 4.32 36.79 4.16
N ASP A 309 4.15 38.01 4.67
CA ASP A 309 2.93 38.43 5.38
C ASP A 309 1.65 38.22 4.55
N TYR A 310 1.74 38.43 3.23
CA TYR A 310 0.64 38.21 2.31
C TYR A 310 0.05 36.80 2.36
N PHE A 311 0.88 35.78 2.59
CA PHE A 311 0.48 34.37 2.54
C PHE A 311 -0.01 33.84 3.90
N LYS A 312 0.12 34.62 4.98
CA LYS A 312 -0.34 34.21 6.31
C LYS A 312 -1.85 34.02 6.31
N GLY A 313 -2.30 32.86 6.79
CA GLY A 313 -3.73 32.50 6.87
C GLY A 313 -4.36 32.08 5.53
N LYS A 314 -3.57 31.95 4.46
CA LYS A 314 -4.06 31.55 3.14
C LYS A 314 -3.89 30.07 2.84
N GLU A 315 -4.70 29.56 1.94
CA GLU A 315 -4.54 28.21 1.38
C GLU A 315 -3.40 28.22 0.34
N ILE A 316 -2.21 27.81 0.79
CA ILE A 316 -0.99 27.77 -0.03
C ILE A 316 -0.31 26.40 -0.01
N GLU A 317 0.36 26.01 -1.08
CA GLU A 317 1.25 24.85 -1.15
C GLU A 317 2.68 25.32 -1.38
N LEU A 318 3.65 24.50 -0.97
CA LEU A 318 5.07 24.81 -1.12
C LEU A 318 5.70 23.81 -2.08
N ASN A 319 6.38 24.34 -3.08
CA ASN A 319 7.25 23.57 -3.95
C ASN A 319 8.70 23.78 -3.55
N GLY A 320 9.49 22.72 -3.58
CA GLY A 320 10.94 22.78 -3.43
C GLY A 320 11.62 22.78 -4.80
N LEU A 321 12.49 23.74 -5.07
CA LEU A 321 13.29 23.74 -6.29
C LEU A 321 14.69 23.24 -5.96
N ILE A 322 15.10 22.12 -6.56
CA ILE A 322 16.45 21.58 -6.41
C ILE A 322 17.37 22.27 -7.41
N ILE A 323 18.44 22.87 -6.88
CA ILE A 323 19.41 23.64 -7.66
C ILE A 323 20.76 22.92 -7.60
N LYS A 324 21.37 22.68 -8.76
CA LYS A 324 22.71 22.11 -8.90
C LYS A 324 23.62 23.08 -9.62
N ASP A 325 24.73 23.44 -8.97
CA ASP A 325 25.68 24.42 -9.48
C ASP A 325 25.03 25.70 -10.06
N GLY A 326 24.03 26.23 -9.36
CA GLY A 326 23.25 27.40 -9.79
C GLY A 326 22.19 27.18 -10.87
N ASN A 327 22.00 25.96 -11.38
CA ASN A 327 20.96 25.61 -12.38
C ASN A 327 19.79 24.92 -11.70
N TYR A 328 18.56 25.29 -12.07
CA TYR A 328 17.35 24.55 -11.72
C TYR A 328 17.40 23.14 -12.31
N CYS A 329 17.09 22.11 -11.51
CA CYS A 329 17.11 20.72 -11.99
C CYS A 329 15.80 19.97 -11.81
N GLU A 330 15.08 20.19 -10.70
CA GLU A 330 13.86 19.44 -10.39
C GLU A 330 12.94 20.31 -9.52
N THR A 331 11.64 20.25 -9.77
CA THR A 331 10.61 20.77 -8.86
C THR A 331 10.05 19.61 -8.05
N ILE A 332 10.03 19.80 -6.74
CA ILE A 332 9.40 18.91 -5.76
C ILE A 332 8.03 19.53 -5.43
N PRO A 333 6.94 19.11 -6.08
CA PRO A 333 5.62 19.62 -5.76
C PRO A 333 5.13 19.05 -4.43
N TYR A 334 4.23 19.79 -3.78
CA TYR A 334 3.56 19.31 -2.58
C TYR A 334 2.75 18.04 -2.86
N ASN A 335 2.97 16.98 -2.07
CA ASN A 335 2.15 15.77 -2.06
C ASN A 335 2.39 14.98 -0.76
N GLU A 336 1.32 14.70 -0.03
CA GLU A 336 1.38 14.01 1.26
C GLU A 336 1.34 12.48 1.07
N ILE A 337 2.49 11.89 0.77
CA ILE A 337 2.60 10.45 0.55
C ILE A 337 2.93 9.72 1.86
N GLU A 338 1.93 9.09 2.45
CA GLU A 338 2.13 8.27 3.64
C GLU A 338 2.98 7.03 3.32
N THR A 339 4.11 6.85 4.01
CA THR A 339 4.95 5.66 3.89
C THR A 339 5.04 4.93 5.22
N GLU A 340 5.22 3.61 5.17
CA GLU A 340 5.29 2.78 6.37
C GLU A 340 6.33 1.67 6.18
N ASN A 341 7.24 1.49 7.15
CA ASN A 341 8.10 0.31 7.19
C ASN A 341 7.34 -0.89 7.75
N VAL A 342 6.39 -1.41 6.98
CA VAL A 342 5.66 -2.63 7.33
C VAL A 342 6.66 -3.76 7.40
N ARG A 343 6.77 -4.43 8.56
CA ARG A 343 7.66 -5.61 8.73
C ARG A 343 6.90 -6.91 8.95
N ASN A 344 5.57 -6.85 9.02
CA ASN A 344 4.70 -8.01 9.18
C ASN A 344 3.30 -7.74 8.61
N LEU A 345 2.92 -8.47 7.57
CA LEU A 345 1.53 -8.60 7.15
C LEU A 345 0.88 -9.71 7.98
N SER A 346 -0.33 -9.45 8.48
CA SER A 346 -1.06 -10.43 9.28
C SER A 346 -1.21 -11.75 8.51
N THR A 347 -0.62 -12.81 9.05
CA THR A 347 -0.64 -14.14 8.42
C THR A 347 -1.06 -15.16 9.48
N PRO A 348 -2.11 -15.95 9.24
CA PRO A 348 -2.58 -16.90 10.23
C PRO A 348 -1.62 -18.08 10.33
N PHE A 349 -1.41 -18.53 11.56
CA PHE A 349 -0.88 -19.87 11.82
C PHE A 349 -1.86 -20.94 11.35
N LEU A 350 -1.35 -22.11 11.00
CA LEU A 350 -2.15 -23.25 10.55
C LEU A 350 -2.48 -24.18 11.71
N TYR A 351 -3.75 -24.57 11.78
CA TYR A 351 -4.16 -25.69 12.61
C TYR A 351 -3.79 -27.02 11.94
N ALA A 352 -3.22 -27.94 12.72
CA ALA A 352 -3.10 -29.34 12.34
C ALA A 352 -4.50 -29.96 12.23
N LYS A 353 -4.71 -30.70 11.14
CA LYS A 353 -6.01 -31.33 10.83
C LYS A 353 -5.98 -32.82 11.14
N SER A 354 -7.13 -33.34 11.55
CA SER A 354 -7.36 -34.78 11.69
C SER A 354 -7.42 -35.47 10.32
N SER A 355 -6.93 -36.71 10.24
CA SER A 355 -6.95 -37.52 9.03
C SER A 355 -8.30 -38.20 8.75
N GLN A 356 -9.22 -38.23 9.72
CA GLN A 356 -10.37 -39.15 9.77
C GLN A 356 -11.73 -38.58 9.30
N ILE A 357 -11.76 -37.53 8.48
CA ILE A 357 -13.01 -36.85 8.05
C ILE A 357 -14.03 -37.79 7.34
N ALA A 358 -13.63 -39.01 6.92
CA ALA A 358 -14.48 -39.96 6.19
C ALA A 358 -15.17 -41.05 7.03
N LEU A 359 -14.82 -41.27 8.31
CA LEU A 359 -15.35 -42.40 9.09
C LEU A 359 -16.32 -41.92 10.18
N LYS A 360 -17.58 -42.39 10.13
CA LYS A 360 -18.61 -42.09 11.16
C LYS A 360 -18.41 -42.87 12.47
N SER A 361 -17.74 -44.02 12.38
CA SER A 361 -17.54 -44.95 13.48
C SER A 361 -16.15 -45.59 13.40
N ILE A 362 -15.41 -45.63 14.51
CA ILE A 362 -14.05 -46.19 14.55
C ILE A 362 -13.97 -47.24 15.64
N SER A 363 -13.61 -48.46 15.24
CA SER A 363 -13.31 -49.55 16.18
C SER A 363 -11.90 -49.39 16.72
N ASP A 364 -11.75 -49.56 18.04
CA ASP A 364 -10.50 -49.27 18.72
C ASP A 364 -10.29 -50.15 19.95
N THR A 365 -9.03 -50.30 20.35
CA THR A 365 -8.59 -50.93 21.59
C THR A 365 -7.97 -49.90 22.53
N SER A 366 -8.45 -49.84 23.76
CA SER A 366 -7.91 -48.98 24.83
C SER A 366 -7.36 -49.84 25.97
N ASN A 367 -6.19 -49.48 26.49
CA ASN A 367 -5.54 -50.21 27.57
C ASN A 367 -5.48 -49.36 28.83
N PHE A 368 -5.83 -49.95 29.97
CA PHE A 368 -5.76 -49.33 31.29
C PHE A 368 -4.95 -50.23 32.21
N ASN A 369 -4.09 -49.62 33.02
CA ASN A 369 -3.32 -50.32 34.04
C ASN A 369 -3.57 -49.63 35.38
N PHE A 370 -3.99 -50.39 36.39
CA PHE A 370 -4.21 -49.87 37.74
C PHE A 370 -4.08 -50.96 38.81
N PRO A 371 -3.78 -50.58 40.07
CA PRO A 371 -3.73 -51.51 41.19
C PRO A 371 -5.09 -52.15 41.48
N LEU A 372 -5.09 -53.40 41.94
CA LEU A 372 -6.31 -54.11 42.33
C LEU A 372 -7.09 -53.41 43.46
N THR A 373 -6.40 -52.65 44.33
CA THR A 373 -7.02 -51.86 45.41
C THR A 373 -7.97 -50.79 44.89
N ASP A 374 -7.74 -50.32 43.66
CA ASP A 374 -8.44 -49.18 43.07
C ASP A 374 -9.52 -49.65 42.08
N LEU A 375 -9.77 -50.96 41.99
CA LEU A 375 -10.66 -51.61 41.02
C LEU A 375 -12.02 -50.90 40.89
N LYS A 376 -12.73 -50.73 42.01
CA LYS A 376 -14.07 -50.13 42.00
C LYS A 376 -14.04 -48.66 41.58
N SER A 377 -13.07 -47.88 42.07
CA SER A 377 -12.96 -46.46 41.73
C SER A 377 -12.62 -46.29 40.26
N GLU A 378 -11.60 -46.99 39.76
CA GLU A 378 -11.13 -46.88 38.38
C GLU A 378 -12.17 -47.36 37.38
N LEU A 379 -12.80 -48.51 37.64
CA LEU A 379 -13.84 -49.02 36.75
C LEU A 379 -15.09 -48.13 36.70
N ASN A 380 -15.49 -47.52 37.82
CA ASN A 380 -16.59 -46.55 37.78
C ASN A 380 -16.21 -45.29 37.00
N VAL A 381 -14.98 -44.78 37.17
CA VAL A 381 -14.47 -43.64 36.39
C VAL A 381 -14.44 -43.96 34.90
N ILE A 382 -13.95 -45.14 34.51
CA ILE A 382 -13.91 -45.60 33.12
C ILE A 382 -15.35 -45.72 32.58
N LYS A 383 -16.24 -46.41 33.31
CA LYS A 383 -17.63 -46.61 32.92
C LYS A 383 -18.38 -45.30 32.71
N ASP A 384 -18.34 -44.39 33.68
CA ASP A 384 -19.04 -43.11 33.61
C ASP A 384 -18.56 -42.28 32.41
N LYS A 385 -17.24 -42.34 32.10
CA LYS A 385 -16.67 -41.73 30.90
C LYS A 385 -17.19 -42.39 29.63
N LEU A 386 -17.20 -43.72 29.52
CA LEU A 386 -17.67 -44.42 28.31
C LEU A 386 -19.15 -44.14 28.03
N LEU A 387 -19.99 -44.16 29.06
CA LEU A 387 -21.43 -43.86 28.96
C LEU A 387 -21.67 -42.41 28.54
N ALA A 388 -20.95 -41.45 29.13
CA ALA A 388 -21.05 -40.04 28.75
C ALA A 388 -20.64 -39.76 27.29
N LEU A 389 -19.96 -40.70 26.64
CA LEU A 389 -19.39 -40.55 25.30
C LEU A 389 -20.06 -41.46 24.26
N ASN A 390 -21.13 -42.17 24.62
CA ASN A 390 -21.80 -43.17 23.77
C ASN A 390 -20.81 -44.17 23.13
N TYR A 391 -19.73 -44.51 23.84
CA TYR A 391 -18.74 -45.45 23.35
C TYR A 391 -19.30 -46.87 23.44
N LEU A 392 -19.50 -47.52 22.29
CA LEU A 392 -20.06 -48.86 22.23
C LEU A 392 -18.97 -49.90 22.50
N VAL A 393 -18.87 -50.36 23.73
CA VAL A 393 -17.99 -51.47 24.11
C VAL A 393 -18.61 -52.78 23.63
N TYR A 394 -17.82 -53.65 23.02
CA TYR A 394 -18.25 -55.01 22.66
C TYR A 394 -17.37 -56.10 23.28
N GLU A 395 -16.21 -55.77 23.85
CA GLU A 395 -15.41 -56.74 24.61
C GLU A 395 -14.54 -56.07 25.68
N LEU A 396 -14.41 -56.71 26.85
CA LEU A 396 -13.43 -56.37 27.89
C LEU A 396 -12.52 -57.57 28.15
N GLN A 397 -11.22 -57.34 28.24
CA GLN A 397 -10.24 -58.34 28.64
C GLN A 397 -9.49 -57.85 29.88
N PHE A 398 -9.60 -58.59 30.98
CA PHE A 398 -8.87 -58.35 32.22
C PHE A 398 -7.74 -59.35 32.35
N ASP A 399 -6.51 -58.88 32.36
CA ASP A 399 -5.34 -59.63 32.80
C ASP A 399 -5.05 -59.24 34.26
N VAL A 400 -5.48 -60.08 35.21
CA VAL A 400 -5.40 -59.83 36.65
C VAL A 400 -4.23 -60.60 37.25
N LYS A 401 -3.33 -59.88 37.89
CA LYS A 401 -2.19 -60.42 38.63
C LYS A 401 -2.38 -60.16 40.11
N ILE A 402 -2.24 -61.19 40.92
CA ILE A 402 -2.30 -61.08 42.38
C ILE A 402 -1.03 -61.62 43.03
N SER A 403 -0.67 -61.06 44.17
CA SER A 403 0.43 -61.59 44.97
C SER A 403 0.12 -62.97 45.54
N PRO A 404 1.14 -63.78 45.90
CA PRO A 404 0.93 -65.12 46.47
C PRO A 404 0.05 -65.19 47.74
N ILE A 405 -0.07 -64.09 48.48
CA ILE A 405 -0.85 -64.05 49.73
C ILE A 405 -2.24 -63.42 49.58
N ASN A 406 -2.57 -62.89 48.40
CA ASN A 406 -3.87 -62.29 48.16
C ASN A 406 -4.93 -63.38 48.03
N GLU A 407 -6.04 -63.23 48.77
CA GLU A 407 -7.09 -64.25 48.87
C GLU A 407 -8.23 -64.05 47.86
N ILE A 408 -8.16 -63.01 47.03
CA ILE A 408 -9.14 -62.79 45.96
C ILE A 408 -9.08 -63.97 44.98
N THR A 409 -10.25 -64.52 44.67
CA THR A 409 -10.42 -65.57 43.68
C THR A 409 -10.94 -64.98 42.37
N GLN A 410 -10.74 -65.69 41.26
CA GLN A 410 -11.33 -65.32 39.97
C GLN A 410 -12.86 -65.17 40.05
N ALA A 411 -13.55 -66.04 40.81
CA ALA A 411 -14.99 -65.96 40.99
C ALA A 411 -15.42 -64.68 41.74
N SER A 412 -14.75 -64.35 42.83
CA SER A 412 -15.02 -63.10 43.57
C SER A 412 -14.70 -61.85 42.76
N PHE A 413 -13.65 -61.88 41.93
CA PHE A 413 -13.31 -60.79 41.03
C PHE A 413 -14.38 -60.56 39.95
N ILE A 414 -14.85 -61.64 39.32
CA ILE A 414 -15.92 -61.57 38.30
C ILE A 414 -17.21 -61.01 38.90
N GLU A 415 -17.62 -61.49 40.08
CA GLU A 415 -18.80 -60.96 40.79
C GLU A 415 -18.67 -59.47 41.11
N GLU A 416 -17.46 -59.01 41.44
CA GLU A 416 -17.20 -57.60 41.76
C GLU A 416 -17.31 -56.67 40.54
N ILE A 417 -16.89 -57.12 39.35
CA ILE A 417 -16.96 -56.31 38.11
C ILE A 417 -18.30 -56.45 37.38
N LYS A 418 -19.10 -57.46 37.69
CA LYS A 418 -20.38 -57.78 37.02
C LYS A 418 -21.36 -56.62 36.91
N PRO A 419 -21.60 -55.82 37.97
CA PRO A 419 -22.49 -54.68 37.88
C PRO A 419 -22.00 -53.62 36.88
N ILE A 420 -20.69 -53.49 36.69
CA ILE A 420 -20.09 -52.44 35.87
C ILE A 420 -20.19 -52.81 34.38
N PHE A 421 -19.80 -54.02 33.98
CA PHE A 421 -19.91 -54.41 32.57
C PHE A 421 -21.37 -54.58 32.12
N THR A 422 -22.27 -54.96 33.04
CA THR A 422 -23.72 -55.00 32.76
C THR A 422 -24.26 -53.59 32.47
N GLN A 423 -23.81 -52.57 33.21
CA GLN A 423 -24.17 -51.17 32.95
C GLN A 423 -23.62 -50.65 31.61
N LEU A 424 -22.53 -51.25 31.10
CA LEU A 424 -21.99 -50.98 29.76
C LEU A 424 -22.71 -51.76 28.65
N GLY A 425 -23.70 -52.59 28.99
CA GLY A 425 -24.48 -53.37 28.04
C GLY A 425 -23.81 -54.66 27.56
N LEU A 426 -22.77 -55.13 28.25
CA LEU A 426 -22.04 -56.34 27.90
C LEU A 426 -22.63 -57.60 28.52
N HIS A 427 -22.49 -58.71 27.81
CA HIS A 427 -22.83 -60.05 28.28
C HIS A 427 -21.60 -60.80 28.82
N ASP A 428 -21.81 -61.86 29.61
CA ASP A 428 -20.73 -62.62 30.26
C ASP A 428 -19.69 -63.17 29.26
N ASN A 429 -20.10 -63.51 28.03
CA ASN A 429 -19.20 -64.01 26.97
C ASN A 429 -18.32 -62.93 26.32
N GLU A 430 -18.62 -61.66 26.58
CA GLU A 430 -17.89 -60.49 26.08
C GLU A 430 -16.87 -59.96 27.11
N VAL A 431 -16.79 -60.60 28.28
CA VAL A 431 -15.83 -60.27 29.34
C VAL A 431 -14.90 -61.44 29.58
N LYS A 432 -13.64 -61.30 29.15
CA LYS A 432 -12.60 -62.31 29.33
C LYS A 432 -11.75 -61.94 30.53
N VAL A 433 -11.58 -62.87 31.47
CA VAL A 433 -10.73 -62.68 32.65
C VAL A 433 -9.63 -63.74 32.67
N ASN A 434 -8.39 -63.30 32.55
CA ASN A 434 -7.20 -64.10 32.77
C ASN A 434 -6.65 -63.77 34.16
N PHE A 435 -6.84 -64.69 35.11
CA PHE A 435 -6.51 -64.48 36.51
C PHE A 435 -5.33 -65.36 36.91
N LYS A 436 -4.25 -64.76 37.43
CA LYS A 436 -3.07 -65.53 37.87
C LYS A 436 -2.40 -64.96 39.12
N VAL A 437 -1.78 -65.86 39.86
CA VAL A 437 -0.84 -65.51 40.93
C VAL A 437 0.51 -65.16 40.29
N ASP A 438 1.05 -63.98 40.60
CA ASP A 438 2.28 -63.46 39.99
C ASP A 438 3.54 -63.96 40.71
N TRP A 439 3.75 -65.27 40.62
CA TRP A 439 4.94 -65.93 41.16
C TRP A 439 6.23 -65.42 40.52
N ASP A 440 6.19 -64.99 39.26
CA ASP A 440 7.36 -64.51 38.54
C ASP A 440 7.91 -63.22 39.17
N SER A 441 7.03 -62.24 39.41
CA SER A 441 7.41 -60.97 40.08
C SER A 441 7.90 -61.21 41.51
N TYR A 442 7.27 -62.12 42.26
CA TYR A 442 7.73 -62.48 43.60
C TYR A 442 9.09 -63.20 43.57
N ASN A 443 9.31 -64.12 42.64
CA ASN A 443 10.58 -64.83 42.48
C ASN A 443 11.72 -63.87 42.09
N ALA A 444 11.42 -62.87 41.26
CA ALA A 444 12.36 -61.80 40.93
C ALA A 444 12.70 -60.94 42.15
N PHE A 445 11.68 -60.56 42.94
CA PHE A 445 11.85 -59.77 44.17
C PHE A 445 12.69 -60.50 45.22
N LYS A 446 12.44 -61.80 45.45
CA LYS A 446 13.16 -62.54 46.52
C LYS A 446 14.61 -62.82 46.16
N LYS A 447 15.00 -62.81 44.88
CA LYS A 447 16.35 -63.18 44.44
C LYS A 447 17.43 -62.27 45.07
N GLY A 448 18.38 -62.88 45.80
CA GLY A 448 19.47 -62.17 46.47
C GLY A 448 19.09 -61.50 47.80
N THR A 449 17.90 -61.79 48.32
CA THR A 449 17.39 -61.24 49.60
C THR A 449 17.32 -62.34 50.67
N TYR A 450 17.12 -61.96 51.94
CA TYR A 450 16.89 -62.94 53.01
C TYR A 450 15.59 -63.74 52.81
N TYR A 451 14.61 -63.21 52.07
CA TYR A 451 13.39 -63.96 51.72
C TYR A 451 13.71 -65.21 50.90
N GLN A 452 14.72 -65.17 50.01
CA GLN A 452 15.16 -66.35 49.27
C GLN A 452 15.73 -67.43 50.20
N ILE A 453 16.52 -67.04 51.20
CA ILE A 453 17.10 -67.95 52.19
C ILE A 453 15.98 -68.54 53.05
N ASP A 454 15.09 -67.69 53.55
CA ASP A 454 13.98 -68.08 54.43
C ASP A 454 12.95 -68.98 53.74
N THR A 455 12.90 -68.97 52.41
CA THR A 455 11.97 -69.77 51.60
C THR A 455 12.64 -70.90 50.82
N GLU A 456 13.96 -71.09 50.95
CA GLU A 456 14.69 -72.13 50.24
C GLU A 456 14.19 -73.53 50.60
N GLY A 457 13.90 -74.34 49.57
CA GLY A 457 13.38 -75.70 49.73
C GLY A 457 11.93 -75.82 50.20
N LYS A 458 11.21 -74.70 50.39
CA LYS A 458 9.78 -74.71 50.72
C LYS A 458 8.92 -75.00 49.48
N SER A 459 7.84 -75.74 49.69
CA SER A 459 6.72 -75.78 48.74
C SER A 459 6.01 -74.43 48.63
N GLN A 460 5.24 -74.19 47.56
CA GLN A 460 4.47 -72.95 47.40
C GLN A 460 3.54 -72.67 48.59
N ASP A 461 2.89 -73.70 49.15
CA ASP A 461 2.02 -73.54 50.33
C ASP A 461 2.78 -73.12 51.59
N GLU A 462 4.01 -73.59 51.76
CA GLU A 462 4.88 -73.21 52.87
C GLU A 462 5.44 -71.80 52.67
N GLU A 463 5.74 -71.40 51.43
CA GLU A 463 6.10 -70.03 51.09
C GLU A 463 4.93 -69.07 51.36
N ILE A 464 3.71 -69.41 50.97
CA ILE A 464 2.51 -68.60 51.27
C ILE A 464 2.34 -68.43 52.78
N LYS A 465 2.49 -69.50 53.57
CA LYS A 465 2.43 -69.44 55.04
C LYS A 465 3.52 -68.54 55.63
N TYR A 466 4.74 -68.60 55.08
CA TYR A 466 5.82 -67.69 55.45
C TYR A 466 5.43 -66.23 55.15
N LEU A 467 5.02 -65.95 53.91
CA LEU A 467 4.66 -64.61 53.47
C LEU A 467 3.52 -64.01 54.29
N LYS A 468 2.45 -64.77 54.58
CA LYS A 468 1.33 -64.31 55.42
C LYS A 468 1.75 -63.95 56.85
N ARG A 469 2.77 -64.64 57.40
CA ARG A 469 3.31 -64.37 58.75
C ARG A 469 4.28 -63.19 58.76
N THR A 470 5.08 -63.04 57.71
CA THR A 470 6.18 -62.07 57.64
C THR A 470 5.71 -60.70 57.15
N ALA A 471 4.86 -60.63 56.12
CA ALA A 471 4.42 -59.36 55.52
C ALA A 471 3.81 -58.35 56.53
N PRO A 472 3.03 -58.74 57.56
CA PRO A 472 2.50 -57.78 58.54
C PRO A 472 3.57 -57.09 59.42
N LYS A 473 4.79 -57.64 59.47
CA LYS A 473 5.89 -57.17 60.31
C LYS A 473 7.04 -56.56 59.51
N ASP A 474 6.91 -56.56 58.19
CA ASP A 474 7.96 -56.22 57.24
C ASP A 474 7.38 -55.33 56.14
N GLU A 475 7.64 -54.03 56.26
CA GLU A 475 7.06 -53.04 55.34
C GLU A 475 7.62 -53.15 53.92
N GLU A 476 8.85 -53.67 53.73
CA GLU A 476 9.41 -53.87 52.39
C GLU A 476 8.69 -55.01 51.67
N LEU A 477 8.55 -56.16 52.34
CA LEU A 477 7.80 -57.30 51.81
C LEU A 477 6.34 -56.95 51.52
N LYS A 478 5.69 -56.26 52.45
CA LYS A 478 4.30 -55.81 52.32
C LYS A 478 4.12 -54.86 51.14
N THR A 479 5.04 -53.91 50.97
CA THR A 479 5.01 -52.97 49.84
C THR A 479 5.18 -53.70 48.51
N ALA A 480 6.14 -54.63 48.40
CA ALA A 480 6.36 -55.40 47.19
C ALA A 480 5.15 -56.30 46.84
N LEU A 481 4.60 -57.03 47.81
CA LEU A 481 3.41 -57.86 47.60
C LEU A 481 2.20 -57.02 47.19
N ASN A 482 2.04 -55.82 47.72
CA ASN A 482 0.99 -54.89 47.28
C ASN A 482 1.18 -54.45 45.82
N GLN A 483 2.42 -54.18 45.41
CA GLN A 483 2.74 -53.77 44.03
C GLN A 483 2.44 -54.86 42.99
N PHE A 484 2.46 -56.15 43.36
CA PHE A 484 2.14 -57.26 42.43
C PHE A 484 0.64 -57.38 42.12
N ASN A 485 -0.23 -56.76 42.93
CA ASN A 485 -1.67 -56.80 42.71
C ASN A 485 -2.07 -55.77 41.64
N GLN A 486 -1.98 -56.16 40.37
CA GLN A 486 -2.19 -55.28 39.21
C GLN A 486 -3.27 -55.80 38.28
N ILE A 487 -3.94 -54.88 37.62
CA ILE A 487 -4.92 -55.16 36.58
C ILE A 487 -4.47 -54.49 35.29
N ASP A 488 -4.38 -55.27 34.23
CA ASP A 488 -4.29 -54.79 32.85
C ASP A 488 -5.65 -55.01 32.17
N LEU A 489 -6.40 -53.93 31.94
CA LEU A 489 -7.69 -53.95 31.25
C LEU A 489 -7.52 -53.52 29.79
N LYS A 490 -7.89 -54.39 28.85
CA LYS A 490 -8.06 -54.05 27.43
C LYS A 490 -9.53 -53.94 27.10
N LEU A 491 -9.90 -52.85 26.48
CA LEU A 491 -11.27 -52.53 26.12
C LEU A 491 -11.37 -52.43 24.60
N PHE A 492 -12.29 -53.18 24.01
CA PHE A 492 -12.59 -53.18 22.58
C PHE A 492 -13.97 -52.57 22.36
N GLY A 493 -14.04 -51.57 21.50
CA GLY A 493 -15.32 -50.94 21.19
C GLY A 493 -15.27 -50.05 19.97
N THR A 494 -16.37 -49.35 19.72
CA THR A 494 -16.52 -48.43 18.61
C THR A 494 -16.98 -47.06 19.10
N LEU A 495 -16.24 -46.02 18.75
CA LEU A 495 -16.64 -44.63 18.98
C LEU A 495 -17.42 -44.11 17.78
N GLN A 496 -18.61 -43.55 18.01
CA GLN A 496 -19.36 -42.81 16.99
C GLN A 496 -18.98 -41.33 17.06
N LEU A 497 -18.54 -40.76 15.94
CA LEU A 497 -18.23 -39.34 15.86
C LEU A 497 -19.53 -38.53 15.71
N ASP A 498 -19.90 -37.82 16.77
CA ASP A 498 -21.05 -36.91 16.77
C ASP A 498 -20.60 -35.43 16.83
N ASP A 499 -20.89 -34.68 15.76
CA ASP A 499 -20.62 -33.24 15.68
C ASP A 499 -21.79 -32.39 16.22
N SER A 500 -22.93 -32.99 16.56
CA SER A 500 -24.07 -32.29 17.17
C SER A 500 -23.89 -32.04 18.67
N LEU A 501 -22.87 -32.64 19.28
CA LEU A 501 -22.52 -32.45 20.69
C LEU A 501 -22.37 -30.95 21.05
N THR A 502 -22.76 -30.61 22.28
CA THR A 502 -22.55 -29.28 22.84
C THR A 502 -21.05 -29.00 23.04
N PHE A 503 -20.69 -27.73 23.24
CA PHE A 503 -19.30 -27.34 23.46
C PHE A 503 -18.65 -28.07 24.64
N ASP A 504 -19.33 -28.17 25.79
CA ASP A 504 -18.78 -28.84 26.97
C ASP A 504 -18.69 -30.36 26.80
N GLU A 505 -19.60 -30.97 26.02
CA GLU A 505 -19.51 -32.40 25.66
C GLU A 505 -18.31 -32.66 24.73
N LYS A 506 -18.12 -31.82 23.71
CA LYS A 506 -16.93 -31.88 22.84
C LYS A 506 -15.64 -31.70 23.63
N LEU A 507 -15.63 -30.85 24.65
CA LEU A 507 -14.48 -30.64 25.53
C LEU A 507 -14.16 -31.88 26.37
N ARG A 508 -15.18 -32.51 26.97
CA ARG A 508 -15.01 -33.78 27.70
C ARG A 508 -14.48 -34.87 26.78
N MET A 509 -15.03 -34.97 25.57
CA MET A 509 -14.60 -35.91 24.54
C MET A 509 -13.14 -35.70 24.14
N PHE A 510 -12.76 -34.45 23.84
CA PHE A 510 -11.39 -34.09 23.50
C PHE A 510 -10.40 -34.53 24.60
N SER A 511 -10.63 -34.13 25.85
CA SER A 511 -9.75 -34.47 26.98
C SER A 511 -9.65 -35.98 27.20
N PHE A 512 -10.76 -36.71 27.04
CA PHE A 512 -10.77 -38.16 27.16
C PHE A 512 -9.94 -38.84 26.08
N LEU A 513 -10.11 -38.44 24.82
CA LEU A 513 -9.36 -39.01 23.69
C LEU A 513 -7.85 -38.75 23.80
N VAL A 514 -7.46 -37.60 24.35
CA VAL A 514 -6.05 -37.35 24.68
C VAL A 514 -5.55 -38.31 25.76
N SER A 515 -6.35 -38.56 26.81
CA SER A 515 -5.98 -39.52 27.87
C SER A 515 -5.84 -40.97 27.38
N LEU A 516 -6.50 -41.32 26.27
CA LEU A 516 -6.40 -42.62 25.62
C LEU A 516 -5.32 -42.70 24.52
N ASP A 517 -4.52 -41.64 24.34
CA ASP A 517 -3.54 -41.48 23.25
C ASP A 517 -4.17 -41.62 21.84
N LYS A 518 -5.47 -41.31 21.71
CA LYS A 518 -6.20 -41.31 20.43
C LYS A 518 -6.11 -39.96 19.77
N ILE A 519 -4.89 -39.58 19.43
CA ILE A 519 -4.56 -38.19 19.07
C ILE A 519 -5.29 -37.70 17.81
N ASP A 520 -5.41 -38.52 16.77
CA ASP A 520 -6.09 -38.06 15.54
C ASP A 520 -7.59 -37.79 15.75
N LEU A 521 -8.24 -38.58 16.60
CA LEU A 521 -9.62 -38.39 17.06
C LEU A 521 -9.75 -37.17 17.98
N ALA A 522 -8.83 -37.02 18.93
CA ALA A 522 -8.79 -35.84 19.79
C ALA A 522 -8.63 -34.56 18.96
N LEU A 523 -7.79 -34.59 17.92
CA LEU A 523 -7.54 -33.48 17.01
C LEU A 523 -8.80 -33.07 16.23
N PHE A 524 -9.68 -34.04 15.88
CA PHE A 524 -10.98 -33.74 15.28
C PHE A 524 -11.82 -32.87 16.22
N TYR A 525 -12.03 -33.30 17.47
CA TYR A 525 -12.82 -32.55 18.44
C TYR A 525 -12.17 -31.22 18.83
N GLN A 526 -10.84 -31.17 18.93
CA GLN A 526 -10.12 -29.92 19.19
C GLN A 526 -10.37 -28.88 18.09
N ASN A 527 -10.26 -29.28 16.81
CA ASN A 527 -10.55 -28.39 15.68
C ASN A 527 -12.01 -27.88 15.72
N LYS A 528 -12.97 -28.75 16.07
CA LYS A 528 -14.37 -28.35 16.24
C LYS A 528 -14.56 -27.37 17.40
N LEU A 529 -13.94 -27.62 18.54
CA LEU A 529 -13.95 -26.71 19.70
C LEU A 529 -13.38 -25.35 19.34
N ILE A 530 -12.20 -25.31 18.69
CA ILE A 530 -11.56 -24.06 18.25
C ILE A 530 -12.48 -23.29 17.29
N SER A 531 -13.05 -23.97 16.28
CA SER A 531 -13.92 -23.33 15.28
C SER A 531 -15.26 -22.84 15.84
N SER A 532 -15.74 -23.43 16.93
CA SER A 532 -17.03 -23.10 17.56
C SER A 532 -16.91 -22.18 18.77
N ALA A 533 -15.69 -21.90 19.24
CA ALA A 533 -15.45 -20.97 20.33
C ALA A 533 -15.86 -19.54 19.94
N LYS A 534 -16.76 -18.95 20.73
CA LYS A 534 -17.26 -17.57 20.52
C LYS A 534 -16.60 -16.55 21.44
N THR A 535 -15.92 -17.01 22.49
CA THR A 535 -15.21 -16.15 23.45
C THR A 535 -13.79 -16.64 23.72
N PRO A 536 -12.86 -15.75 24.12
CA PRO A 536 -11.52 -16.15 24.56
C PRO A 536 -11.53 -17.18 25.70
N GLU A 537 -12.51 -17.12 26.61
CA GLU A 537 -12.65 -18.09 27.70
C GLU A 537 -12.97 -19.49 27.19
N GLN A 538 -13.83 -19.60 26.17
CA GLN A 538 -14.11 -20.87 25.51
C GLN A 538 -12.88 -21.41 24.78
N LEU A 539 -12.15 -20.55 24.07
CA LEU A 539 -10.93 -20.95 23.36
C LEU A 539 -9.84 -21.42 24.33
N LYS A 540 -9.71 -20.76 25.49
CA LYS A 540 -8.79 -21.16 26.57
C LYS A 540 -9.08 -22.56 27.12
N LYS A 541 -10.35 -23.01 27.14
CA LYS A 541 -10.70 -24.37 27.56
C LYS A 541 -10.14 -25.45 26.61
N THR A 542 -9.83 -25.11 25.36
CA THR A 542 -9.27 -26.05 24.37
C THR A 542 -7.76 -26.33 24.55
N VAL A 543 -7.13 -25.59 25.47
CA VAL A 543 -5.71 -25.71 25.83
C VAL A 543 -5.60 -26.63 27.05
N LEU A 544 -5.01 -27.81 26.84
CA LEU A 544 -4.64 -28.72 27.93
C LEU A 544 -3.32 -28.24 28.56
N ARG A 545 -3.19 -28.38 29.87
CA ARG A 545 -1.96 -27.99 30.59
C ARG A 545 -1.00 -29.17 30.65
N LYS A 546 0.28 -28.93 30.32
CA LYS A 546 1.40 -29.86 30.51
C LYS A 546 1.24 -31.19 29.73
N GLU A 547 0.92 -31.11 28.45
CA GLU A 547 1.02 -32.30 27.60
C GLU A 547 2.48 -32.67 27.35
N ASP A 548 2.80 -33.97 27.45
CA ASP A 548 4.13 -34.46 27.11
C ASP A 548 4.46 -34.16 25.64
N GLN A 549 5.64 -33.61 25.40
CA GLN A 549 6.14 -33.28 24.06
C GLN A 549 6.62 -34.54 23.31
N VAL A 550 5.75 -35.54 23.21
CA VAL A 550 5.97 -36.75 22.41
C VAL A 550 5.43 -36.58 21.01
N LYS A 551 6.04 -37.28 20.04
CA LYS A 551 5.72 -37.14 18.61
C LYS A 551 4.23 -37.28 18.29
N SER A 552 3.52 -38.19 18.96
CA SER A 552 2.09 -38.41 18.75
C SER A 552 1.24 -37.17 19.09
N LYS A 553 1.66 -36.36 20.07
CA LYS A 553 0.89 -35.22 20.61
C LYS A 553 1.21 -33.87 19.99
N LEU A 554 2.26 -33.75 19.17
CA LEU A 554 2.73 -32.44 18.65
C LEU A 554 1.64 -31.66 17.88
N SER A 555 0.77 -32.34 17.14
CA SER A 555 -0.35 -31.71 16.41
C SER A 555 -1.37 -31.05 17.34
N ILE A 556 -1.62 -31.65 18.51
CA ILE A 556 -2.49 -31.07 19.52
C ILE A 556 -1.82 -29.84 20.14
N ILE A 557 -0.55 -29.97 20.54
CA ILE A 557 0.22 -28.87 21.14
C ILE A 557 0.32 -27.70 20.16
N ASN A 558 0.57 -27.96 18.87
CA ASN A 558 0.53 -26.96 17.81
C ASN A 558 -0.77 -26.15 17.85
N ASN A 559 -1.91 -26.83 17.84
CA ASN A 559 -3.21 -26.17 17.85
C ASN A 559 -3.46 -25.39 19.15
N GLN A 560 -2.91 -25.83 20.27
CA GLN A 560 -2.97 -25.11 21.53
C GLN A 560 -2.13 -23.82 21.49
N ILE A 561 -0.93 -23.86 20.89
CA ILE A 561 -0.10 -22.66 20.68
C ILE A 561 -0.83 -21.67 19.76
N VAL A 562 -1.39 -22.16 18.65
CA VAL A 562 -2.17 -21.32 17.72
C VAL A 562 -3.38 -20.70 18.41
N ALA A 563 -4.14 -21.48 19.19
CA ALA A 563 -5.28 -20.97 19.94
C ALA A 563 -4.87 -19.91 20.97
N GLN A 564 -3.73 -20.08 21.65
CA GLN A 564 -3.21 -19.07 22.58
C GLN A 564 -2.78 -17.79 21.87
N GLU A 565 -2.12 -17.91 20.72
CA GLU A 565 -1.72 -16.76 19.92
C GLU A 565 -2.94 -15.97 19.41
N ALA A 566 -4.01 -16.65 18.98
CA ALA A 566 -5.28 -16.03 18.60
C ALA A 566 -5.97 -15.27 19.77
N MET A 567 -5.62 -15.60 21.01
CA MET A 567 -6.02 -14.85 22.23
C MET A 567 -5.03 -13.74 22.60
N ASN A 568 -4.12 -13.35 21.70
CA ASN A 568 -3.04 -12.40 21.92
C ASN A 568 -2.06 -12.78 23.05
N GLN A 569 -1.95 -14.08 23.38
CA GLN A 569 -0.94 -14.55 24.33
C GLN A 569 0.44 -14.53 23.67
N LYS A 570 1.43 -13.99 24.38
CA LYS A 570 2.80 -13.84 23.87
C LYS A 570 3.70 -15.03 24.15
N GLN A 571 3.21 -15.98 24.94
CA GLN A 571 3.96 -17.13 25.42
C GLN A 571 3.04 -18.36 25.50
N PHE A 572 3.65 -19.55 25.40
CA PHE A 572 3.05 -20.85 25.65
C PHE A 572 3.96 -21.61 26.61
N ASP A 573 3.43 -22.10 27.73
CA ASP A 573 4.21 -22.78 28.79
C ASP A 573 5.48 -22.02 29.25
N GLY A 574 5.38 -20.68 29.32
CA GLY A 574 6.48 -19.79 29.73
C GLY A 574 7.48 -19.45 28.61
N ASN A 575 7.41 -20.14 27.48
CA ASN A 575 8.24 -19.89 26.32
C ASN A 575 7.59 -18.86 25.37
N PRO A 576 8.35 -17.91 24.79
CA PRO A 576 7.87 -17.10 23.68
C PRO A 576 7.34 -17.97 22.53
N ILE A 577 6.30 -17.53 21.82
CA ILE A 577 5.63 -18.32 20.76
C ILE A 577 6.61 -18.93 19.73
N HIS A 578 7.61 -18.16 19.27
CA HIS A 578 8.61 -18.66 18.32
C HIS A 578 9.50 -19.78 18.89
N THR A 579 9.81 -19.74 20.20
CA THR A 579 10.54 -20.79 20.90
C THR A 579 9.66 -22.01 21.12
N ALA A 580 8.38 -21.81 21.47
CA ALA A 580 7.42 -22.92 21.63
C ALA A 580 7.25 -23.71 20.31
N PHE A 581 7.11 -23.02 19.17
CA PHE A 581 7.10 -23.71 17.88
C PHE A 581 8.45 -24.32 17.49
N LEU A 582 9.57 -23.71 17.90
CA LEU A 582 10.91 -24.29 17.68
C LEU A 582 11.03 -25.64 18.38
N GLU A 583 10.56 -25.77 19.62
CA GLU A 583 10.57 -27.05 20.35
C GLU A 583 9.84 -28.15 19.58
N LEU A 584 8.63 -27.87 19.08
CA LEU A 584 7.88 -28.84 18.27
C LEU A 584 8.60 -29.18 16.96
N TYR A 585 9.16 -28.18 16.29
CA TYR A 585 9.88 -28.35 15.03
C TYR A 585 11.17 -29.18 15.19
N LEU A 586 11.88 -29.05 16.32
CA LEU A 586 13.07 -29.85 16.59
C LEU A 586 12.74 -31.34 16.82
N ILE A 587 11.55 -31.65 17.31
CA ILE A 587 11.10 -33.03 17.54
C ILE A 587 10.64 -33.69 16.22
N ASP A 588 9.89 -32.98 15.37
CA ASP A 588 9.43 -33.50 14.08
C ASP A 588 9.54 -32.49 12.93
N PRO A 589 10.75 -32.23 12.41
CA PRO A 589 10.97 -31.21 11.37
C PRO A 589 10.36 -31.57 10.01
N LYS A 590 9.92 -32.83 9.83
CA LYS A 590 9.25 -33.31 8.61
C LYS A 590 7.76 -32.97 8.59
N ASN A 591 7.17 -32.63 9.74
CA ASN A 591 5.77 -32.22 9.81
C ASN A 591 5.63 -30.81 9.21
N GLU A 592 4.92 -30.73 8.09
CA GLU A 592 4.83 -29.53 7.28
C GLU A 592 4.11 -28.39 8.00
N VAL A 593 3.06 -28.68 8.79
CA VAL A 593 2.32 -27.68 9.57
C VAL A 593 3.18 -27.13 10.70
N LEU A 594 3.90 -27.99 11.42
CA LEU A 594 4.85 -27.56 12.47
C LEU A 594 5.96 -26.70 11.87
N ALA A 595 6.53 -27.13 10.74
CA ALA A 595 7.54 -26.37 10.03
C ALA A 595 6.99 -25.01 9.61
N TYR A 596 5.82 -24.94 8.97
CA TYR A 596 5.20 -23.68 8.57
C TYR A 596 5.03 -22.73 9.77
N ASN A 597 4.43 -23.20 10.86
CA ASN A 597 4.15 -22.38 12.03
C ASN A 597 5.43 -21.91 12.73
N TYR A 598 6.46 -22.75 12.81
CA TYR A 598 7.77 -22.33 13.32
C TYR A 598 8.37 -21.19 12.47
N HIS A 599 8.37 -21.33 11.15
CA HIS A 599 8.96 -20.32 10.26
C HIS A 599 8.19 -19.00 10.33
N LEU A 600 6.85 -19.04 10.37
CA LEU A 600 6.01 -17.84 10.58
C LEU A 600 6.27 -17.20 11.94
N ALA A 601 6.32 -17.98 13.02
CA ALA A 601 6.57 -17.43 14.36
C ALA A 601 7.96 -16.78 14.46
N LEU A 602 8.96 -17.35 13.79
CA LEU A 602 10.30 -16.79 13.70
C LEU A 602 10.31 -15.47 12.91
N LEU A 603 9.58 -15.37 11.79
CA LEU A 603 9.42 -14.09 11.09
C LEU A 603 8.71 -13.05 11.96
N ASN A 604 7.65 -13.43 12.70
CA ASN A 604 6.97 -12.53 13.64
C ASN A 604 7.93 -12.02 14.74
N PHE A 605 8.92 -12.82 15.13
CA PHE A 605 9.98 -12.39 16.03
C PHE A 605 10.98 -11.43 15.36
N TRP A 606 11.38 -11.70 14.12
CA TRP A 606 12.25 -10.84 13.31
C TRP A 606 11.62 -9.49 12.98
N ALA A 607 10.32 -9.45 12.74
CA ALA A 607 9.57 -8.24 12.45
C ALA A 607 9.65 -7.20 13.58
N LYS A 608 9.95 -7.61 14.82
CA LYS A 608 10.12 -6.69 15.96
C LYS A 608 11.38 -5.84 15.87
N SER A 609 12.46 -6.34 15.27
CA SER A 609 13.72 -5.60 15.12
C SER A 609 14.66 -6.27 14.12
N ASN A 610 15.37 -5.50 13.28
CA ASN A 610 16.43 -6.04 12.40
C ASN A 610 17.54 -6.76 13.20
N LYS A 611 17.78 -6.37 14.45
CA LYS A 611 18.74 -7.05 15.34
C LYS A 611 18.37 -8.51 15.64
N ASN A 612 17.10 -8.88 15.48
CA ASN A 612 16.63 -10.24 15.70
C ASN A 612 16.86 -11.16 14.51
N VAL A 613 17.24 -10.64 13.34
CA VAL A 613 17.37 -11.41 12.10
C VAL A 613 18.68 -12.19 12.11
N PHE A 614 18.61 -13.52 11.94
CA PHE A 614 19.79 -14.40 11.87
C PHE A 614 19.55 -15.56 10.91
N GLN A 615 20.61 -16.10 10.30
CA GLN A 615 20.54 -17.27 9.42
C GLN A 615 19.47 -17.14 8.29
N ILE A 616 19.29 -15.93 7.74
CA ILE A 616 18.22 -15.59 6.78
C ILE A 616 18.19 -16.54 5.56
N GLU A 617 19.36 -16.91 5.04
CA GLU A 617 19.51 -17.85 3.92
C GLU A 617 19.13 -19.29 4.31
N LYS A 618 19.36 -19.69 5.55
CA LYS A 618 18.96 -21.01 6.06
C LYS A 618 17.45 -21.06 6.25
N TRP A 619 16.86 -20.00 6.79
CA TRP A 619 15.40 -19.86 6.89
C TRP A 619 14.78 -19.99 5.50
N LYS A 620 15.31 -19.27 4.50
CA LYS A 620 14.82 -19.30 3.12
C LYS A 620 14.82 -20.72 2.56
N LYS A 621 15.97 -21.40 2.57
CA LYS A 621 16.08 -22.77 2.06
C LYS A 621 15.13 -23.74 2.77
N SER A 622 15.00 -23.60 4.08
CA SER A 622 14.13 -24.44 4.89
C SER A 622 12.65 -24.21 4.56
N PHE A 623 12.22 -22.95 4.45
CA PHE A 623 10.83 -22.63 4.10
C PHE A 623 10.48 -22.96 2.65
N GLU A 624 11.40 -22.74 1.69
CA GLU A 624 11.20 -23.11 0.28
C GLU A 624 10.94 -24.61 0.09
N SER A 625 11.47 -25.44 1.00
CA SER A 625 11.19 -26.88 1.01
C SER A 625 9.73 -27.23 1.30
N LEU A 626 8.91 -26.27 1.76
CA LEU A 626 7.47 -26.45 2.01
C LEU A 626 6.60 -26.18 0.78
N LYS A 627 7.18 -25.65 -0.30
CA LYS A 627 6.45 -25.31 -1.53
C LYS A 627 5.84 -26.55 -2.18
N GLY A 628 4.57 -26.47 -2.56
CA GLY A 628 3.85 -27.54 -3.26
C GLY A 628 3.45 -28.72 -2.38
N LYS A 629 3.52 -28.58 -1.05
CA LYS A 629 3.09 -29.59 -0.09
C LYS A 629 1.68 -29.32 0.47
N SER A 630 1.34 -29.78 1.67
CA SER A 630 0.00 -29.60 2.28
C SER A 630 -0.34 -28.17 2.72
N ILE A 631 0.60 -27.22 2.55
CA ILE A 631 0.44 -25.82 2.92
C ILE A 631 -0.40 -25.10 1.85
N PRO A 632 -1.49 -24.39 2.23
CA PRO A 632 -2.24 -23.56 1.30
C PRO A 632 -1.33 -22.55 0.57
N ASN A 633 -1.47 -22.44 -0.75
CA ASN A 633 -0.56 -21.64 -1.57
C ASN A 633 -0.58 -20.14 -1.21
N ASP A 634 -1.75 -19.61 -0.87
CA ASP A 634 -1.94 -18.24 -0.37
C ASP A 634 -1.25 -18.02 0.98
N ALA A 635 -1.38 -18.96 1.92
CA ALA A 635 -0.68 -18.91 3.20
C ALA A 635 0.84 -18.96 3.01
N TYR A 636 1.35 -19.87 2.19
CA TYR A 636 2.77 -19.95 1.83
C TYR A 636 3.27 -18.62 1.24
N ALA A 637 2.52 -18.05 0.29
CA ALA A 637 2.89 -16.82 -0.39
C ALA A 637 2.93 -15.62 0.57
N LYS A 638 1.98 -15.50 1.51
CA LYS A 638 1.97 -14.45 2.54
C LYS A 638 3.18 -14.52 3.47
N VAL A 639 3.54 -15.71 3.96
CA VAL A 639 4.75 -15.87 4.79
C VAL A 639 6.01 -15.53 3.99
N TYR A 640 6.08 -15.94 2.72
CA TYR A 640 7.23 -15.63 1.88
C TYR A 640 7.32 -14.14 1.54
N LEU A 641 6.20 -13.43 1.36
CA LEU A 641 6.16 -11.96 1.25
C LEU A 641 6.73 -11.28 2.50
N ASN A 642 6.28 -11.69 3.70
CA ASN A 642 6.82 -11.16 4.96
C ASN A 642 8.33 -11.37 5.08
N TYR A 643 8.83 -12.52 4.62
CA TYR A 643 10.25 -12.77 4.52
C TYR A 643 10.95 -11.77 3.59
N GLN A 644 10.41 -11.50 2.38
CA GLN A 644 11.05 -10.57 1.44
C GLN A 644 11.09 -9.13 1.96
N VAL A 645 10.05 -8.71 2.66
CA VAL A 645 9.97 -7.42 3.35
C VAL A 645 11.11 -7.29 4.38
N ILE A 646 11.26 -8.29 5.27
CA ILE A 646 12.34 -8.32 6.27
C ILE A 646 13.72 -8.43 5.60
N ALA A 647 13.82 -9.21 4.51
CA ALA A 647 15.06 -9.42 3.79
C ALA A 647 15.56 -8.14 3.10
N ALA A 648 14.67 -7.31 2.56
CA ALA A 648 15.04 -6.05 1.94
C ALA A 648 15.72 -5.10 2.95
N ASP A 649 15.15 -4.95 4.15
CA ASP A 649 15.75 -4.21 5.27
C ASP A 649 17.11 -4.80 5.68
N TYR A 650 17.16 -6.11 5.88
CA TYR A 650 18.37 -6.80 6.31
C TYR A 650 19.53 -6.60 5.32
N TYR A 651 19.27 -6.75 4.01
CA TYR A 651 20.30 -6.58 2.99
C TYR A 651 20.69 -5.12 2.79
N TYR A 652 19.77 -4.17 3.04
CA TYR A 652 20.11 -2.74 3.06
C TYR A 652 21.13 -2.44 4.17
N GLU A 653 20.88 -2.88 5.41
CA GLU A 653 21.79 -2.66 6.55
C GLU A 653 23.18 -3.28 6.36
N LYS A 654 23.26 -4.36 5.56
CA LYS A 654 24.52 -5.04 5.23
C LYS A 654 25.23 -4.47 3.99
N GLY A 655 24.63 -3.53 3.28
CA GLY A 655 25.15 -3.03 2.00
C GLY A 655 25.10 -4.05 0.86
N GLU A 656 24.29 -5.10 0.98
CA GLU A 656 24.14 -6.19 -0.01
C GLU A 656 23.06 -5.84 -1.05
N PHE A 657 23.28 -4.76 -1.81
CA PHE A 657 22.25 -4.17 -2.69
C PHE A 657 21.72 -5.11 -3.79
N ASP A 658 22.53 -6.02 -4.33
CA ASP A 658 22.08 -7.01 -5.30
C ASP A 658 21.05 -7.98 -4.71
N LYS A 659 21.24 -8.38 -3.44
CA LYS A 659 20.28 -9.25 -2.75
C LYS A 659 19.04 -8.48 -2.34
N ARG A 660 19.18 -7.21 -1.93
CA ARG A 660 18.05 -6.30 -1.69
C ARG A 660 17.18 -6.17 -2.95
N LYS A 661 17.79 -5.95 -4.11
CA LYS A 661 17.08 -5.91 -5.40
C LYS A 661 16.31 -7.20 -5.68
N LYS A 662 16.97 -8.35 -5.50
CA LYS A 662 16.31 -9.68 -5.64
C LYS A 662 15.16 -9.87 -4.67
N ALA A 663 15.25 -9.34 -3.44
CA ALA A 663 14.16 -9.42 -2.47
C ALA A 663 12.92 -8.67 -2.97
N PHE A 664 13.09 -7.47 -3.55
CA PHE A 664 11.98 -6.75 -4.17
C PHE A 664 11.41 -7.46 -5.41
N ASP A 665 12.27 -8.08 -6.24
CA ASP A 665 11.82 -8.84 -7.41
C ASP A 665 11.00 -10.06 -7.00
N GLU A 666 11.44 -10.77 -5.96
CA GLU A 666 10.68 -11.89 -5.38
C GLU A 666 9.39 -11.40 -4.74
N LEU A 667 9.40 -10.31 -3.96
CA LEU A 667 8.22 -9.74 -3.32
C LEU A 667 7.09 -9.57 -4.35
N LEU A 668 7.35 -8.92 -5.48
CA LEU A 668 6.34 -8.69 -6.51
C LEU A 668 5.76 -9.99 -7.11
N LYS A 669 6.56 -11.07 -7.23
CA LYS A 669 6.08 -12.36 -7.75
C LYS A 669 5.05 -13.03 -6.84
N TRP A 670 5.10 -12.75 -5.54
CA TRP A 670 4.27 -13.42 -4.54
C TRP A 670 3.01 -12.63 -4.16
N VAL A 671 2.88 -11.37 -4.60
CA VAL A 671 1.68 -10.53 -4.36
C VAL A 671 0.41 -11.22 -4.86
N SER A 672 0.37 -11.64 -6.13
CA SER A 672 -0.82 -12.29 -6.71
C SER A 672 -1.13 -13.66 -6.06
N PRO A 673 -0.14 -14.58 -5.90
CA PRO A 673 -0.38 -15.84 -5.18
C PRO A 673 -0.88 -15.68 -3.75
N ALA A 674 -0.50 -14.61 -3.06
CA ALA A 674 -0.87 -14.35 -1.67
C ALA A 674 -2.32 -13.90 -1.47
N LYS A 675 -3.03 -13.53 -2.55
CA LYS A 675 -4.43 -13.06 -2.50
C LYS A 675 -4.64 -12.00 -1.41
N LEU A 676 -3.76 -10.99 -1.42
CA LEU A 676 -3.83 -9.88 -0.49
C LEU A 676 -5.16 -9.13 -0.66
N ASN A 677 -5.78 -8.73 0.44
CA ASN A 677 -6.88 -7.77 0.39
C ASN A 677 -6.38 -6.34 0.12
N ALA A 678 -7.29 -5.39 -0.09
CA ALA A 678 -6.94 -4.00 -0.41
C ALA A 678 -6.04 -3.34 0.66
N GLN A 679 -6.32 -3.56 1.94
CA GLN A 679 -5.52 -3.02 3.04
C GLN A 679 -4.11 -3.64 3.07
N GLU A 680 -4.00 -4.95 2.87
CA GLU A 680 -2.70 -5.64 2.78
C GLU A 680 -1.88 -5.16 1.56
N LEU A 681 -2.52 -4.96 0.41
CA LEU A 681 -1.88 -4.39 -0.78
C LEU A 681 -1.37 -2.96 -0.54
N LEU A 682 -2.19 -2.13 0.12
CA LEU A 682 -1.82 -0.76 0.48
C LEU A 682 -0.59 -0.75 1.40
N LEU A 683 -0.55 -1.64 2.40
CA LEU A 683 0.62 -1.80 3.29
C LEU A 683 1.88 -2.18 2.51
N VAL A 684 1.79 -3.11 1.55
CA VAL A 684 2.93 -3.47 0.69
C VAL A 684 3.37 -2.29 -0.18
N ALA A 685 2.43 -1.51 -0.72
CA ALA A 685 2.74 -0.32 -1.50
C ALA A 685 3.43 0.76 -0.67
N LYS A 686 2.95 1.01 0.55
CA LYS A 686 3.57 1.93 1.54
C LYS A 686 4.98 1.48 1.92
N PHE A 687 5.19 0.17 2.09
CA PHE A 687 6.52 -0.40 2.29
C PHE A 687 7.45 -0.17 1.09
N LEU A 688 6.99 -0.44 -0.13
CA LEU A 688 7.78 -0.19 -1.33
C LEU A 688 8.14 1.30 -1.45
N CYS A 689 7.21 2.22 -1.16
CA CYS A 689 7.48 3.66 -1.15
C CYS A 689 8.47 4.06 -0.04
N HIS A 690 8.34 3.50 1.17
CA HIS A 690 9.31 3.68 2.26
C HIS A 690 10.72 3.25 1.85
N GLN A 691 10.83 2.20 1.04
CA GLN A 691 12.09 1.66 0.53
C GLN A 691 12.62 2.38 -0.72
N ASP A 692 12.01 3.50 -1.11
CA ASP A 692 12.32 4.25 -2.33
C ASP A 692 12.13 3.41 -3.62
N GLN A 693 11.06 2.62 -3.66
CA GLN A 693 10.68 1.75 -4.78
C GLN A 693 9.31 2.15 -5.37
N PHE A 694 9.06 3.46 -5.52
CA PHE A 694 7.80 4.00 -6.06
C PHE A 694 7.36 3.36 -7.39
N PRO A 695 8.23 3.19 -8.41
CA PRO A 695 7.83 2.56 -9.67
C PRO A 695 7.34 1.13 -9.50
N ARG A 696 7.87 0.38 -8.53
CA ARG A 696 7.40 -0.97 -8.21
C ARG A 696 6.03 -0.95 -7.55
N ALA A 697 5.77 0.03 -6.68
CA ALA A 697 4.47 0.22 -6.05
C ALA A 697 3.40 0.57 -7.09
N VAL A 698 3.69 1.51 -8.00
CA VAL A 698 2.82 1.86 -9.14
C VAL A 698 2.52 0.61 -9.97
N LYS A 699 3.56 -0.12 -10.39
CA LYS A 699 3.41 -1.35 -11.18
C LYS A 699 2.54 -2.40 -10.50
N MET A 700 2.72 -2.57 -9.19
CA MET A 700 2.01 -3.57 -8.40
C MET A 700 0.52 -3.23 -8.27
N LEU A 701 0.20 -1.96 -8.05
CA LEU A 701 -1.18 -1.51 -7.82
C LEU A 701 -1.97 -1.31 -9.13
N LEU A 702 -1.29 -1.09 -10.26
CA LEU A 702 -1.93 -0.79 -11.54
C LEU A 702 -3.02 -1.80 -11.95
N PRO A 703 -2.81 -3.13 -11.90
CA PRO A 703 -3.84 -4.09 -12.25
C PRO A 703 -5.09 -3.99 -11.36
N GLU A 704 -4.93 -3.65 -10.08
CA GLU A 704 -6.02 -3.54 -9.12
C GLU A 704 -6.85 -2.26 -9.33
N VAL A 705 -6.19 -1.12 -9.56
CA VAL A 705 -6.92 0.16 -9.77
C VAL A 705 -7.66 0.25 -11.10
N THR A 706 -7.27 -0.57 -12.07
CA THR A 706 -7.95 -0.65 -13.38
C THR A 706 -9.17 -1.58 -13.40
N GLN A 707 -9.45 -2.29 -12.30
CA GLN A 707 -10.64 -3.13 -12.20
C GLN A 707 -11.93 -2.30 -12.16
N GLU A 708 -13.05 -2.93 -12.52
CA GLU A 708 -14.38 -2.29 -12.46
C GLU A 708 -14.70 -1.80 -11.04
N LYS A 709 -14.40 -2.61 -10.03
CA LYS A 709 -14.51 -2.24 -8.61
C LYS A 709 -13.12 -2.15 -8.01
N VAL A 710 -12.87 -1.08 -7.28
CA VAL A 710 -11.60 -0.83 -6.60
C VAL A 710 -11.88 -0.33 -5.19
N ASP A 711 -10.96 -0.58 -4.27
CA ASP A 711 -10.97 0.07 -2.97
C ASP A 711 -10.57 1.56 -3.10
N LYS A 712 -11.31 2.44 -2.44
CA LYS A 712 -11.10 3.90 -2.49
C LYS A 712 -9.69 4.29 -2.04
N ASP A 713 -9.22 3.75 -0.92
CA ASP A 713 -7.95 4.16 -0.33
C ASP A 713 -6.78 3.68 -1.21
N LEU A 714 -6.93 2.50 -1.84
CA LEU A 714 -5.97 1.98 -2.80
C LEU A 714 -5.90 2.84 -4.08
N LEU A 715 -7.05 3.24 -4.65
CA LEU A 715 -7.09 4.14 -5.81
C LEU A 715 -6.49 5.52 -5.49
N TYR A 716 -6.84 6.10 -4.34
CA TYR A 716 -6.34 7.42 -3.95
C TYR A 716 -4.84 7.38 -3.68
N TYR A 717 -4.35 6.33 -3.02
CA TYR A 717 -2.90 6.13 -2.83
C TYR A 717 -2.17 5.97 -4.16
N PHE A 718 -2.71 5.17 -5.08
CA PHE A 718 -2.16 5.03 -6.42
C PHE A 718 -2.07 6.37 -7.15
N LEU A 719 -3.14 7.18 -7.18
CA LEU A 719 -3.15 8.48 -7.86
C LEU A 719 -2.11 9.46 -7.30
N GLN A 720 -1.85 9.42 -5.99
CA GLN A 720 -0.81 10.22 -5.35
C GLN A 720 0.60 9.83 -5.81
N ILE A 721 0.91 8.54 -5.96
CA ILE A 721 2.26 8.10 -6.37
C ILE A 721 2.45 8.04 -7.89
N ALA A 722 1.38 7.79 -8.65
CA ALA A 722 1.41 7.62 -10.11
C ALA A 722 1.54 8.93 -10.88
N ILE A 723 1.27 10.08 -10.24
CA ILE A 723 1.42 11.40 -10.87
C ILE A 723 2.85 11.65 -11.38
N TYR A 724 3.85 10.99 -10.78
CA TYR A 724 5.26 11.10 -11.13
C TYR A 724 5.76 10.02 -12.11
N ASP A 725 4.96 8.99 -12.43
CA ASP A 725 5.41 7.82 -13.21
C ASP A 725 4.77 7.79 -14.60
N ARG A 726 5.21 8.73 -15.46
CA ARG A 726 4.71 8.84 -16.84
C ARG A 726 5.12 7.68 -17.74
N ASP A 727 6.17 6.95 -17.38
CA ASP A 727 6.64 5.77 -18.12
C ASP A 727 5.66 4.61 -18.01
N GLN A 728 5.10 4.39 -16.82
CA GLN A 728 4.13 3.32 -16.58
C GLN A 728 2.67 3.77 -16.68
N VAL A 729 2.39 5.06 -16.46
CA VAL A 729 1.03 5.62 -16.42
C VAL A 729 0.94 6.82 -17.35
N SER A 730 0.35 6.60 -18.53
CA SER A 730 0.09 7.69 -19.48
C SER A 730 -0.86 8.73 -18.91
N GLU A 731 -0.79 9.96 -19.42
CA GLU A 731 -1.71 11.04 -19.02
C GLU A 731 -3.19 10.66 -19.24
N GLU A 732 -3.49 9.99 -20.35
CA GLU A 732 -4.84 9.50 -20.66
C GLU A 732 -5.32 8.50 -19.61
N LEU A 733 -4.47 7.54 -19.22
CA LEU A 733 -4.82 6.55 -18.21
C LEU A 733 -4.99 7.21 -16.83
N TYR A 734 -4.09 8.12 -16.48
CA TYR A 734 -4.19 8.87 -15.23
C TYR A 734 -5.51 9.67 -15.16
N LEU A 735 -5.88 10.37 -16.23
CA LEU A 735 -7.15 11.10 -16.32
C LEU A 735 -8.35 10.17 -16.19
N LYS A 736 -8.34 9.00 -16.83
CA LYS A 736 -9.40 7.98 -16.68
C LYS A 736 -9.55 7.53 -15.22
N LEU A 737 -8.44 7.36 -14.50
CA LEU A 737 -8.47 6.97 -13.08
C LEU A 737 -8.95 8.11 -12.17
N ILE A 738 -8.64 9.37 -12.50
CA ILE A 738 -9.22 10.55 -11.83
C ILE A 738 -10.74 10.61 -12.04
N GLN A 739 -11.22 10.40 -13.27
CA GLN A 739 -12.66 10.34 -13.58
C GLN A 739 -13.34 9.18 -12.85
N LYS A 740 -12.68 8.01 -12.79
CA LYS A 740 -13.14 6.87 -11.98
C LYS A 740 -13.25 7.24 -10.51
N ALA A 741 -12.25 7.91 -9.93
CA ALA A 741 -12.29 8.38 -8.55
C ALA A 741 -13.45 9.34 -8.29
N GLN A 742 -13.77 10.22 -9.24
CA GLN A 742 -14.91 11.13 -9.17
C GLN A 742 -16.26 10.40 -9.24
N SER A 743 -16.39 9.43 -10.15
CA SER A 743 -17.61 8.64 -10.36
C SER A 743 -17.90 7.68 -9.21
N ASP A 744 -16.90 6.90 -8.78
CA ASP A 744 -17.08 5.82 -7.81
C ASP A 744 -17.10 6.34 -6.37
N PHE A 745 -16.44 7.47 -6.10
CA PHE A 745 -16.29 8.03 -4.75
C PHE A 745 -16.60 9.54 -4.69
N PRO A 746 -17.80 9.97 -5.12
CA PRO A 746 -18.13 11.39 -5.27
C PRO A 746 -18.01 12.18 -3.96
N ASP A 747 -18.39 11.59 -2.82
CA ASP A 747 -18.40 12.31 -1.52
C ASP A 747 -16.99 12.63 -1.00
N SER A 748 -15.98 11.84 -1.39
CA SER A 748 -14.59 12.01 -0.94
C SER A 748 -13.66 12.52 -2.02
N PHE A 749 -14.12 12.61 -3.28
CA PHE A 749 -13.28 13.00 -4.42
C PHE A 749 -12.55 14.33 -4.19
N CYS A 750 -13.25 15.34 -3.67
CA CYS A 750 -12.64 16.65 -3.42
C CYS A 750 -11.54 16.62 -2.36
N LYS A 751 -11.58 15.66 -1.43
CA LYS A 751 -10.52 15.46 -0.42
C LYS A 751 -9.23 14.94 -1.03
N LEU A 752 -9.27 14.30 -2.20
CA LEU A 752 -8.07 13.88 -2.92
C LEU A 752 -7.17 15.08 -3.25
N PHE A 753 -7.76 16.25 -3.56
CA PHE A 753 -7.04 17.48 -3.88
C PHE A 753 -6.76 18.36 -2.64
N SER A 754 -6.87 17.79 -1.43
CA SER A 754 -6.54 18.50 -0.20
C SER A 754 -5.07 18.32 0.15
N LYS A 755 -4.59 19.12 1.11
CA LYS A 755 -3.24 18.97 1.65
C LYS A 755 -3.02 17.63 2.35
N GLU A 756 -4.07 16.95 2.83
CA GLU A 756 -3.91 15.62 3.43
C GLU A 756 -3.63 14.51 2.39
N LYS A 757 -3.55 14.88 1.10
CA LYS A 757 -3.38 14.01 -0.07
C LYS A 757 -2.48 14.70 -1.12
N MET A 758 -2.88 14.78 -2.39
CA MET A 758 -2.00 15.25 -3.49
C MET A 758 -2.02 16.77 -3.72
N GLY A 759 -2.75 17.53 -2.90
CA GLY A 759 -2.88 18.97 -3.10
C GLY A 759 -3.64 19.37 -4.38
N ILE A 760 -3.61 20.67 -4.68
CA ILE A 760 -4.36 21.30 -5.77
C ILE A 760 -3.54 21.47 -7.05
N GLN A 761 -2.22 21.26 -7.01
CA GLN A 761 -1.36 21.55 -8.15
C GLN A 761 -1.57 20.63 -9.36
N ASN A 762 -2.16 19.46 -9.17
CA ASN A 762 -2.56 18.60 -10.30
C ASN A 762 -3.64 19.25 -11.20
N LEU A 763 -4.29 20.32 -10.72
CA LEU A 763 -5.19 21.17 -11.50
C LEU A 763 -4.44 22.06 -12.51
N GLU A 764 -3.10 22.00 -12.56
CA GLU A 764 -2.33 22.56 -13.67
C GLU A 764 -2.79 21.96 -15.01
N ASN A 765 -3.05 20.65 -15.02
CA ASN A 765 -3.65 19.95 -16.14
C ASN A 765 -5.14 20.34 -16.28
N GLN A 766 -5.50 20.93 -17.43
CA GLN A 766 -6.86 21.45 -17.65
C GLN A 766 -7.94 20.37 -17.65
N GLU A 767 -7.64 19.16 -18.14
CA GLU A 767 -8.62 18.07 -18.14
C GLU A 767 -8.92 17.59 -16.72
N ILE A 768 -7.89 17.48 -15.87
CA ILE A 768 -8.06 17.18 -14.44
C ILE A 768 -8.82 18.31 -13.75
N LYS A 769 -8.46 19.57 -14.04
CA LYS A 769 -9.14 20.75 -13.51
C LYS A 769 -10.63 20.76 -13.87
N LYS A 770 -10.98 20.44 -15.11
CA LYS A 770 -12.38 20.34 -15.55
C LYS A 770 -13.18 19.31 -14.75
N VAL A 771 -12.61 18.12 -14.54
CA VAL A 771 -13.23 17.08 -13.69
C VAL A 771 -13.41 17.59 -12.25
N TYR A 772 -12.36 18.16 -11.65
CA TYR A 772 -12.44 18.76 -10.31
C TYR A 772 -13.52 19.84 -10.22
N CYS A 773 -13.51 20.80 -11.12
CA CYS A 773 -14.39 21.96 -11.09
C CYS A 773 -15.86 21.60 -11.28
N SER A 774 -16.16 20.64 -12.16
CA SER A 774 -17.54 20.15 -12.36
C SER A 774 -18.15 19.48 -11.12
N HIS A 775 -17.31 18.98 -10.21
CA HIS A 775 -17.74 18.23 -9.04
C HIS A 775 -17.59 19.01 -7.72
N CYS A 776 -16.44 19.62 -7.51
CA CYS A 776 -16.01 20.20 -6.23
C CYS A 776 -16.27 21.70 -6.08
N ALA A 777 -16.51 22.41 -7.18
CA ALA A 777 -16.70 23.86 -7.18
C ALA A 777 -18.15 24.26 -7.54
N LYS A 778 -19.11 23.50 -7.00
CA LYS A 778 -20.56 23.77 -7.14
C LYS A 778 -21.02 24.93 -6.26
#